data_AF-A0A424YSU0-F1
#
_entry.id   AF-A0A424YSU0-F1
#
_cell.length_a   1.000
_cell.length_b   1.000
_cell.length_c   1.000
_cell.angle_alpha   90.00
_cell.angle_beta   90.00
_cell.angle_gamma   90.00
#
_symmetry.space_group_name_H-M   'P 1'
#
loop_
_entity.id
_entity.type
_entity.pdbx_description
1 polymer ?
#
loop_
_entity_poly.entity_id
_entity_poly.type
_entity_poly.pdbx_seq_one_letter_code
_entity_poly.pdbx_strand_id
1 'polypeptide(L)'
;MISFISIYASRKNVRSLLCVPEDTLQTVLELKDAINPERAVAVTEDRTRMEPAGVTVVRGDPITVLSHCSETFDLIVSAPRFEKPVADGDQPSETDDLIQYEEQGRNQIILESALHLSPEGALFTIVPPGFFENGEMYHTLQECGLSCEAVFSLPRGLFVPVTGARCLLVIIRKKEINELMAGELSADPARWEILLQNIHDQKNGKKPELGIFVRASAFRSLDEILLKDTIRKLATEHGTPPIPFSGITRSITVGACGTPQDAGRRIYLPFAPDEPPVTSAEDLPRPSVDAACIILRQDAVDSGYLIRFFETELGRAIRELIHRRAGTIHHFSEALAEAEIYLPPPQVQVEAIRMDSIIESMKGDLHSIQRDLFAHPYSTRSARERLDRLRSRDEITDWIETLPFPLASILWAYIAENSPSKKVGHLFHFFEASAECIAGILLSAIAPIIRREGIDLLDDNPEFRDVYQNATFRSWIILCRRAGRQIRTRLSSHTEQEGMVGLFGKPGREFIDMVTNKRLFSLFDEVADLRNDWKGHGGIVGEREYEQRLVTLESYLIRCRETIRDHFGDVMLIRPGAGEYHDGIFTYQVKSLTGSRPRFQVTTISSLIPLDTRKLYLYPRDSGEPLELLPFFRLVEHPATGEPAWYFYNRIEGKRVRWVSYHYEAVSEFEEDNEEVYAMMRHLRLITGDLE
;
A
#
# COMPACT_ATOMS: atom_id res chain seq x y z
N MET A 1 7.69 -13.91 16.70
CA MET A 1 7.04 -15.23 16.87
C MET A 1 7.24 -15.79 18.27
N ILE A 2 8.47 -16.06 18.70
CA ILE A 2 8.76 -16.70 20.00
C ILE A 2 8.15 -15.94 21.18
N SER A 3 8.25 -14.61 21.21
CA SER A 3 7.59 -13.79 22.24
C SER A 3 6.06 -13.94 22.25
N PHE A 4 5.41 -14.00 21.08
CA PHE A 4 3.98 -14.23 20.98
C PHE A 4 3.58 -15.61 21.54
N ILE A 5 4.31 -16.67 21.15
CA ILE A 5 4.10 -18.04 21.64
C ILE A 5 4.32 -18.09 23.16
N SER A 6 5.33 -17.39 23.67
CA SER A 6 5.63 -17.33 25.10
C SER A 6 4.50 -16.66 25.89
N ILE A 7 3.92 -15.56 25.39
CA ILE A 7 2.77 -14.92 26.02
C ILE A 7 1.55 -15.86 25.99
N TYR A 8 1.27 -16.51 24.86
CA TYR A 8 0.20 -17.53 24.77
C TYR A 8 0.41 -18.64 25.80
N ALA A 9 1.62 -19.19 25.87
CA ALA A 9 1.98 -20.28 26.77
C ALA A 9 1.91 -19.87 28.24
N SER A 10 2.29 -18.64 28.60
CA SER A 10 2.22 -18.14 29.99
C SER A 10 0.79 -18.10 30.56
N ARG A 11 -0.22 -17.97 29.68
CA ARG A 11 -1.65 -18.04 30.05
C ARG A 11 -2.15 -19.49 30.20
N LYS A 12 -1.29 -20.48 29.93
CA LYS A 12 -1.57 -21.91 29.96
C LYS A 12 -0.58 -22.61 30.89
N ASN A 13 -0.94 -23.77 31.43
CA ASN A 13 -0.03 -24.56 32.26
C ASN A 13 0.77 -25.54 31.38
N VAL A 14 1.67 -25.02 30.55
CA VAL A 14 2.47 -25.82 29.60
C VAL A 14 3.54 -26.60 30.35
N ARG A 15 3.42 -27.94 30.43
CA ARG A 15 4.40 -28.80 31.09
C ARG A 15 5.36 -29.48 30.12
N SER A 16 4.93 -29.71 28.89
CA SER A 16 5.71 -30.39 27.86
C SER A 16 5.77 -29.59 26.57
N LEU A 17 6.98 -29.42 26.04
CA LEU A 17 7.31 -28.69 24.81
C LEU A 17 7.98 -29.63 23.80
N LEU A 18 7.55 -29.56 22.54
CA LEU A 18 8.21 -30.18 21.38
C LEU A 18 8.50 -29.14 20.30
N CYS A 19 9.72 -29.13 19.77
CA CYS A 19 10.09 -28.34 18.58
C CYS A 19 10.53 -29.27 17.43
N VAL A 20 9.92 -29.17 16.26
CA VAL A 20 10.14 -30.10 15.14
C VAL A 20 9.80 -29.52 13.74
N PRO A 21 10.69 -29.61 12.73
CA PRO A 21 12.13 -29.84 12.85
C PRO A 21 12.79 -28.64 13.53
N GLU A 22 13.90 -28.86 14.23
CA GLU A 22 14.60 -27.83 15.00
C GLU A 22 16.12 -27.97 14.84
N ASP A 23 16.66 -27.52 13.70
CA ASP A 23 18.07 -27.74 13.36
C ASP A 23 19.06 -26.80 14.07
N THR A 24 18.59 -25.63 14.50
CA THR A 24 19.43 -24.67 15.22
C THR A 24 19.40 -24.87 16.73
N LEU A 25 18.39 -25.58 17.25
CA LEU A 25 18.05 -25.67 18.67
C LEU A 25 17.73 -24.32 19.34
N GLN A 26 17.66 -23.22 18.57
CA GLN A 26 17.47 -21.89 19.13
C GLN A 26 16.03 -21.69 19.62
N THR A 27 15.04 -22.14 18.85
CA THR A 27 13.62 -21.95 19.18
C THR A 27 13.27 -22.67 20.47
N VAL A 28 13.72 -23.93 20.62
CA VAL A 28 13.46 -24.73 21.81
C VAL A 28 14.13 -24.15 23.06
N LEU A 29 15.33 -23.57 22.92
CA LEU A 29 16.05 -22.94 24.02
C LEU A 29 15.34 -21.66 24.49
N GLU A 30 14.99 -20.76 23.56
CA GLU A 30 14.31 -19.51 23.91
C GLU A 30 12.93 -19.77 24.53
N LEU A 31 12.17 -20.73 24.00
CA LEU A 31 10.87 -21.11 24.56
C LEU A 31 10.99 -21.81 25.91
N LYS A 32 11.99 -22.69 26.07
CA LYS A 32 12.27 -23.34 27.37
C LYS A 32 12.58 -22.29 28.42
N ASP A 33 13.41 -21.31 28.12
CA ASP A 33 13.78 -20.26 29.08
C ASP A 33 12.60 -19.34 29.41
N ALA A 34 11.73 -19.08 28.43
CA ALA A 34 10.55 -18.23 28.63
C ALA A 34 9.39 -18.93 29.37
N ILE A 35 9.19 -20.23 29.13
CA ILE A 35 8.02 -20.99 29.62
C ILE A 35 8.37 -21.85 30.84
N ASN A 36 9.62 -22.29 30.94
CA ASN A 36 10.13 -23.23 31.96
C ASN A 36 9.30 -24.54 32.05
N PRO A 37 9.15 -25.30 30.95
CA PRO A 37 8.41 -26.55 30.96
C PRO A 37 9.14 -27.62 31.78
N GLU A 38 8.39 -28.57 32.35
CA GLU A 38 8.96 -29.76 33.02
C GLU A 38 9.79 -30.61 32.04
N ARG A 39 9.41 -30.56 30.75
CA ARG A 39 10.08 -31.30 29.68
C ARG A 39 10.13 -30.51 28.38
N ALA A 40 11.30 -30.45 27.76
CA ALA A 40 11.50 -29.89 26.41
C ALA A 40 12.19 -30.91 25.51
N VAL A 41 11.64 -31.14 24.31
CA VAL A 41 12.15 -32.07 23.31
C VAL A 41 12.36 -31.33 21.99
N ALA A 42 13.46 -31.61 21.31
CA ALA A 42 13.74 -31.11 19.97
C ALA A 42 14.08 -32.27 19.02
N VAL A 43 13.53 -32.22 17.81
CA VAL A 43 13.81 -33.20 16.74
C VAL A 43 14.63 -32.51 15.65
N THR A 44 15.79 -33.05 15.33
CA THR A 44 16.67 -32.50 14.28
C THR A 44 17.25 -33.59 13.39
N GLU A 45 17.43 -33.27 12.11
CA GLU A 45 18.15 -34.13 11.18
C GLU A 45 19.67 -34.00 11.33
N ASP A 46 20.14 -32.89 11.93
CA ASP A 46 21.56 -32.62 12.13
C ASP A 46 22.13 -33.52 13.24
N ARG A 47 22.76 -34.60 12.80
CA ARG A 47 23.39 -35.60 13.68
C ARG A 47 24.54 -35.03 14.52
N THR A 48 25.08 -33.87 14.17
CA THR A 48 26.24 -33.27 14.86
C THR A 48 25.85 -32.43 16.07
N ARG A 49 24.56 -32.12 16.24
CA ARG A 49 24.10 -31.24 17.33
C ARG A 49 24.28 -31.89 18.69
N MET A 50 24.91 -31.16 19.60
CA MET A 50 25.03 -31.55 21.01
C MET A 50 23.74 -31.25 21.76
N GLU A 51 23.42 -32.09 22.75
CA GLU A 51 22.22 -31.97 23.58
C GLU A 51 22.41 -30.86 24.62
N PRO A 52 21.64 -29.75 24.57
CA PRO A 52 21.73 -28.69 25.57
C PRO A 52 21.16 -29.11 26.93
N ALA A 53 21.59 -28.44 27.99
CA ALA A 53 21.08 -28.73 29.34
C ALA A 53 19.56 -28.54 29.44
N GLY A 54 18.85 -29.61 29.84
CA GLY A 54 17.40 -29.61 30.04
C GLY A 54 16.58 -29.66 28.76
N VAL A 55 17.17 -29.99 27.61
CA VAL A 55 16.46 -30.26 26.34
C VAL A 55 16.86 -31.64 25.85
N THR A 56 15.89 -32.52 25.61
CA THR A 56 16.15 -33.82 24.98
C THR A 56 16.21 -33.68 23.47
N VAL A 57 17.33 -34.04 22.84
CA VAL A 57 17.52 -33.93 21.39
C VAL A 57 17.40 -35.31 20.73
N VAL A 58 16.35 -35.50 19.94
CA VAL A 58 16.12 -36.71 19.13
C VAL A 58 16.62 -36.46 17.71
N ARG A 59 17.48 -37.34 17.21
CA ARG A 59 18.14 -37.18 15.90
C ARG A 59 17.51 -38.13 14.88
N GLY A 60 17.04 -37.59 13.76
CA GLY A 60 16.43 -38.38 12.71
C GLY A 60 15.50 -37.55 11.83
N ASP A 61 15.02 -38.17 10.76
CA ASP A 61 13.96 -37.63 9.92
C ASP A 61 12.69 -37.37 10.77
N PRO A 62 12.11 -36.15 10.75
CA PRO A 62 10.97 -35.79 11.59
C PRO A 62 9.78 -36.73 11.47
N ILE A 63 9.41 -37.14 10.24
CA ILE A 63 8.26 -38.01 10.00
C ILE A 63 8.49 -39.39 10.64
N THR A 64 9.68 -39.95 10.44
CA THR A 64 10.08 -41.22 11.04
C THR A 64 10.13 -41.14 12.56
N VAL A 65 10.65 -40.04 13.13
CA VAL A 65 10.71 -39.86 14.58
C VAL A 65 9.32 -39.73 15.19
N LEU A 66 8.44 -38.93 14.58
CA LEU A 66 7.07 -38.71 15.07
C LEU A 66 6.23 -39.99 14.96
N SER A 67 6.31 -40.75 13.87
CA SER A 67 5.57 -42.01 13.72
C SER A 67 5.91 -43.09 14.77
N HIS A 68 7.08 -43.02 15.38
CA HIS A 68 7.49 -43.91 16.48
C HIS A 68 7.33 -43.26 17.87
N CYS A 69 6.88 -42.01 17.94
CA CYS A 69 6.60 -41.32 19.19
C CYS A 69 5.24 -41.77 19.74
N SER A 70 5.18 -42.05 21.04
CA SER A 70 3.91 -42.35 21.75
C SER A 70 3.53 -41.27 22.75
N GLU A 71 4.35 -40.22 22.85
CA GLU A 71 4.19 -39.15 23.81
C GLU A 71 3.28 -38.05 23.28
N THR A 72 2.74 -37.25 24.21
CA THR A 72 1.92 -36.09 23.90
C THR A 72 2.47 -34.83 24.53
N PHE A 73 2.28 -33.69 23.87
CA PHE A 73 2.85 -32.40 24.26
C PHE A 73 1.77 -31.33 24.43
N ASP A 74 1.95 -30.46 25.43
CA ASP A 74 1.07 -29.31 25.66
C ASP A 74 1.34 -28.16 24.69
N LEU A 75 2.58 -28.02 24.24
CA LEU A 75 2.98 -27.05 23.23
C LEU A 75 3.88 -27.72 22.20
N ILE A 76 3.50 -27.61 20.93
CA ILE A 76 4.32 -28.03 19.81
C ILE A 76 4.61 -26.81 18.95
N VAL A 77 5.85 -26.61 18.55
CA VAL A 77 6.25 -25.59 17.58
C VAL A 77 6.87 -26.30 16.39
N SER A 78 6.19 -26.22 15.24
CA SER A 78 6.64 -26.82 14.00
C SER A 78 6.92 -25.77 12.94
N ALA A 79 8.19 -25.56 12.62
CA ALA A 79 8.63 -24.61 11.61
C ALA A 79 9.41 -25.36 10.50
N PRO A 80 8.73 -26.19 9.70
CA PRO A 80 9.37 -26.87 8.57
C PRO A 80 9.95 -25.83 7.60
N ARG A 81 11.04 -26.19 6.94
CA ARG A 81 11.80 -25.26 6.10
C ARG A 81 10.94 -24.74 4.94
N PHE A 82 11.05 -23.44 4.69
CA PHE A 82 10.74 -22.89 3.37
C PHE A 82 11.97 -23.17 2.51
N GLU A 83 11.85 -23.99 1.47
CA GLU A 83 12.95 -24.19 0.51
C GLU A 83 12.88 -23.12 -0.59
N LYS A 84 14.03 -22.84 -1.24
CA LYS A 84 14.11 -21.76 -2.23
C LYS A 84 13.25 -22.13 -3.44
N PRO A 85 12.41 -21.21 -3.97
CA PRO A 85 11.92 -21.36 -5.33
C PRO A 85 13.10 -21.45 -6.28
N VAL A 86 13.08 -22.41 -7.20
CA VAL A 86 14.05 -22.51 -8.29
C VAL A 86 14.07 -21.16 -9.02
N ALA A 87 15.26 -20.60 -9.24
CA ALA A 87 15.39 -19.30 -9.88
C ALA A 87 14.77 -19.32 -11.27
N ASP A 88 13.99 -18.27 -11.60
CA ASP A 88 13.42 -18.01 -12.92
C ASP A 88 14.51 -18.13 -13.99
N GLY A 89 14.50 -19.23 -14.74
CA GLY A 89 15.57 -19.55 -15.69
C GLY A 89 15.43 -20.91 -16.37
N ASP A 90 14.81 -21.90 -15.73
CA ASP A 90 14.57 -23.22 -16.33
C ASP A 90 13.10 -23.41 -16.74
N GLN A 91 12.90 -23.97 -17.94
CA GLN A 91 11.59 -24.15 -18.55
C GLN A 91 10.63 -25.01 -17.71
N PRO A 92 9.30 -24.78 -17.81
CA PRO A 92 8.31 -25.43 -16.98
C PRO A 92 7.98 -26.84 -17.50
N SER A 93 8.47 -27.87 -16.79
CA SER A 93 7.83 -29.20 -16.80
C SER A 93 8.21 -30.10 -15.62
N GLU A 94 9.33 -29.85 -14.91
CA GLU A 94 9.73 -30.64 -13.72
C GLU A 94 9.60 -29.87 -12.39
N THR A 95 9.29 -28.57 -12.44
CA THR A 95 9.23 -27.67 -11.28
C THR A 95 7.94 -27.80 -10.45
N ASP A 96 6.78 -28.05 -11.09
CA ASP A 96 5.51 -28.20 -10.37
C ASP A 96 5.47 -29.48 -9.52
N ASP A 97 6.00 -30.58 -10.03
CA ASP A 97 6.05 -31.86 -9.29
C ASP A 97 6.96 -31.78 -8.06
N LEU A 98 8.09 -31.05 -8.15
CA LEU A 98 8.99 -30.82 -7.03
C LEU A 98 8.36 -29.91 -5.97
N ILE A 99 7.74 -28.80 -6.37
CA ILE A 99 7.01 -27.91 -5.46
C ILE A 99 5.91 -28.70 -4.75
N GLN A 100 5.11 -29.47 -5.51
CA GLN A 100 4.02 -30.26 -4.94
C GLN A 100 4.51 -31.34 -3.96
N TYR A 101 5.61 -32.03 -4.28
CA TYR A 101 6.23 -33.03 -3.39
C TYR A 101 6.76 -32.40 -2.08
N GLU A 102 7.40 -31.23 -2.18
CA GLU A 102 7.90 -30.48 -1.01
C GLU A 102 6.76 -29.95 -0.14
N GLU A 103 5.69 -29.43 -0.75
CA GLU A 103 4.49 -29.03 -0.03
C GLU A 103 3.84 -30.21 0.71
N GLN A 104 3.80 -31.38 0.09
CA GLN A 104 3.30 -32.60 0.71
C GLN A 104 4.15 -33.02 1.92
N GLY A 105 5.48 -33.00 1.80
CA GLY A 105 6.38 -33.32 2.91
C GLY A 105 6.23 -32.35 4.09
N ARG A 106 6.15 -31.05 3.82
CA ARG A 106 5.90 -30.02 4.84
C ARG A 106 4.58 -30.22 5.56
N ASN A 107 3.51 -30.40 4.80
CA ASN A 107 2.17 -30.59 5.35
C ASN A 107 2.09 -31.87 6.18
N GLN A 108 2.78 -32.93 5.76
CA GLN A 108 2.86 -34.18 6.52
C GLN A 108 3.55 -33.97 7.87
N ILE A 109 4.67 -33.25 7.95
CA ILE A 109 5.33 -32.96 9.23
C ILE A 109 4.39 -32.21 10.18
N ILE A 110 3.63 -31.23 9.66
CA ILE A 110 2.66 -30.45 10.45
C ILE A 110 1.56 -31.36 11.00
N LEU A 111 1.00 -32.23 10.16
CA LEU A 111 -0.05 -33.17 10.54
C LEU A 111 0.44 -34.18 11.57
N GLU A 112 1.57 -34.84 11.31
CA GLU A 112 2.18 -35.80 12.24
C GLU A 112 2.49 -35.13 13.58
N SER A 113 3.02 -33.91 13.56
CA SER A 113 3.26 -33.13 14.78
C SER A 113 1.97 -32.89 15.57
N ALA A 114 0.89 -32.51 14.88
CA ALA A 114 -0.40 -32.21 15.51
C ALA A 114 -1.04 -33.44 16.17
N LEU A 115 -0.78 -34.67 15.69
CA LEU A 115 -1.31 -35.90 16.27
C LEU A 115 -0.81 -36.14 17.71
N HIS A 116 0.36 -35.60 18.05
CA HIS A 116 0.97 -35.66 19.38
C HIS A 116 0.52 -34.54 20.33
N LEU A 117 -0.51 -33.77 19.98
CA LEU A 117 -1.07 -32.79 20.91
C LEU A 117 -1.79 -33.48 22.09
N SER A 118 -1.53 -32.99 23.30
CA SER A 118 -2.39 -33.27 24.45
C SER A 118 -3.80 -32.69 24.21
N PRO A 119 -4.84 -33.13 24.94
CA PRO A 119 -6.22 -32.66 24.70
C PRO A 119 -6.38 -31.14 24.77
N GLU A 120 -5.58 -30.48 25.63
CA GLU A 120 -5.55 -29.02 25.78
C GLU A 120 -4.28 -28.41 25.16
N GLY A 121 -3.55 -29.16 24.34
CA GLY A 121 -2.32 -28.74 23.71
C GLY A 121 -2.53 -27.89 22.45
N ALA A 122 -1.56 -27.04 22.13
CA ALA A 122 -1.55 -26.22 20.91
C ALA A 122 -0.31 -26.50 20.05
N LEU A 123 -0.52 -26.61 18.74
CA LEU A 123 0.55 -26.60 17.75
C LEU A 123 0.62 -25.20 17.12
N PHE A 124 1.81 -24.61 17.11
CA PHE A 124 2.13 -23.41 16.34
C PHE A 124 2.95 -23.80 15.12
N THR A 125 2.55 -23.32 13.95
CA THR A 125 3.33 -23.55 12.73
C THR A 125 3.32 -22.34 11.79
N ILE A 126 4.39 -22.18 11.01
CA ILE A 126 4.46 -21.18 9.96
C ILE A 126 4.25 -21.86 8.61
N VAL A 127 3.28 -21.38 7.84
CA VAL A 127 2.91 -21.95 6.55
C VAL A 127 2.86 -20.87 5.46
N PRO A 128 2.96 -21.23 4.17
CA PRO A 128 2.76 -20.27 3.09
C PRO A 128 1.29 -19.79 3.02
N PRO A 129 1.03 -18.67 2.32
CA PRO A 129 -0.34 -18.13 2.18
C PRO A 129 -1.34 -19.15 1.60
N GLY A 130 -0.90 -20.02 0.68
CA GLY A 130 -1.73 -21.02 0.01
C GLY A 130 -2.27 -22.15 0.89
N PHE A 131 -1.82 -22.27 2.14
CA PHE A 131 -2.12 -23.41 3.01
C PHE A 131 -3.62 -23.68 3.23
N PHE A 132 -4.47 -22.64 3.15
CA PHE A 132 -5.93 -22.75 3.33
C PHE A 132 -6.75 -22.36 2.08
N GLU A 133 -6.11 -22.08 0.94
CA GLU A 133 -6.80 -21.51 -0.24
C GLU A 133 -7.85 -22.45 -0.86
N ASN A 134 -7.56 -23.75 -0.94
CA ASN A 134 -8.47 -24.71 -1.59
C ASN A 134 -9.42 -25.42 -0.61
N GLY A 135 -9.27 -25.14 0.69
CA GLY A 135 -10.06 -25.74 1.75
C GLY A 135 -9.78 -27.21 2.06
N GLU A 136 -9.02 -27.94 1.24
CA GLU A 136 -8.62 -29.34 1.46
C GLU A 136 -7.97 -29.55 2.83
N MET A 137 -7.08 -28.63 3.23
CA MET A 137 -6.40 -28.71 4.52
C MET A 137 -7.37 -28.68 5.72
N TYR A 138 -8.52 -28.00 5.62
CA TYR A 138 -9.53 -28.07 6.68
C TYR A 138 -10.13 -29.46 6.81
N HIS A 139 -10.42 -30.10 5.68
CA HIS A 139 -10.94 -31.47 5.66
C HIS A 139 -9.94 -32.44 6.28
N THR A 140 -8.68 -32.37 5.85
CA THR A 140 -7.60 -33.22 6.37
C THR A 140 -7.42 -33.05 7.88
N LEU A 141 -7.43 -31.81 8.38
CA LEU A 141 -7.37 -31.56 9.83
C LEU A 141 -8.57 -32.17 10.57
N GLN A 142 -9.79 -31.99 10.05
CA GLN A 142 -11.01 -32.52 10.65
C GLN A 142 -11.03 -34.06 10.70
N GLU A 143 -10.58 -34.74 9.64
CA GLU A 143 -10.47 -36.21 9.60
C GLU A 143 -9.51 -36.75 10.67
N CYS A 144 -8.49 -35.98 11.03
CA CYS A 144 -7.56 -36.29 12.11
C CYS A 144 -8.04 -35.87 13.51
N GLY A 145 -9.27 -35.33 13.65
CA GLY A 145 -9.77 -34.81 14.92
C GLY A 145 -9.08 -33.51 15.38
N LEU A 146 -8.51 -32.77 14.42
CA LEU A 146 -7.81 -31.52 14.62
C LEU A 146 -8.64 -30.36 14.05
N SER A 147 -8.42 -29.15 14.55
CA SER A 147 -8.98 -27.94 13.95
C SER A 147 -8.06 -26.75 14.14
N CYS A 148 -8.18 -25.78 13.24
CA CYS A 148 -7.47 -24.51 13.34
C CYS A 148 -8.21 -23.57 14.31
N GLU A 149 -7.52 -23.10 15.35
CA GLU A 149 -8.04 -22.12 16.32
C GLU A 149 -7.86 -20.69 15.81
N ALA A 150 -6.68 -20.39 15.25
CA ALA A 150 -6.36 -19.06 14.76
C ALA A 150 -5.35 -19.08 13.62
N VAL A 151 -5.46 -18.09 12.74
CA VAL A 151 -4.54 -17.82 11.63
C VAL A 151 -4.12 -16.35 11.68
N PHE A 152 -2.82 -16.11 11.76
CA PHE A 152 -2.27 -14.77 11.78
C PHE A 152 -1.40 -14.51 10.56
N SER A 153 -1.75 -13.50 9.78
CA SER A 153 -0.89 -13.00 8.72
C SER A 153 0.36 -12.36 9.32
N LEU A 154 1.53 -12.77 8.83
CA LEU A 154 2.81 -12.18 9.20
C LEU A 154 3.15 -11.00 8.27
N PRO A 155 3.98 -10.05 8.73
CA PRO A 155 4.52 -8.99 7.88
C PRO A 155 5.33 -9.57 6.71
N ARG A 156 5.21 -8.98 5.52
CA ARG A 156 6.00 -9.37 4.34
C ARG A 156 7.49 -9.13 4.59
N GLY A 157 8.33 -9.94 3.94
CA GLY A 157 9.78 -9.75 3.96
C GLY A 157 10.52 -10.37 5.15
N LEU A 158 9.80 -10.98 6.11
CA LEU A 158 10.43 -11.67 7.25
C LEU A 158 11.27 -12.88 6.82
N PHE A 159 10.92 -13.51 5.70
CA PHE A 159 11.56 -14.74 5.22
C PHE A 159 12.35 -14.52 3.91
N VAL A 160 12.66 -13.28 3.54
CA VAL A 160 13.55 -12.98 2.40
C VAL A 160 14.99 -13.43 2.73
N PRO A 161 15.75 -14.04 1.79
CA PRO A 161 15.46 -14.21 0.36
C PRO A 161 14.68 -15.49 0.01
N VAL A 162 14.21 -16.26 1.00
CA VAL A 162 13.51 -17.53 0.77
C VAL A 162 12.12 -17.30 0.17
N THR A 163 11.33 -16.41 0.76
CA THR A 163 10.06 -15.97 0.17
C THR A 163 9.73 -14.52 0.55
N GLY A 164 9.20 -13.77 -0.42
CA GLY A 164 8.66 -12.43 -0.22
C GLY A 164 7.17 -12.41 0.18
N ALA A 165 6.50 -13.56 0.12
CA ALA A 165 5.06 -13.68 0.39
C ALA A 165 4.71 -13.52 1.88
N ARG A 166 3.44 -13.24 2.18
CA ARG A 166 2.93 -13.23 3.56
C ARG A 166 2.74 -14.64 4.07
N CYS A 167 3.70 -15.14 4.85
CA CYS A 167 3.50 -16.37 5.59
C CYS A 167 2.42 -16.19 6.67
N LEU A 168 1.84 -17.31 7.09
CA LEU A 168 0.83 -17.37 8.13
C LEU A 168 1.41 -18.07 9.35
N LEU A 169 1.16 -17.53 10.55
CA LEU A 169 1.29 -18.29 11.80
C LEU A 169 -0.05 -18.93 12.12
N VAL A 170 -0.09 -20.25 12.23
CA VAL A 170 -1.31 -21.04 12.44
C VAL A 170 -1.26 -21.70 13.80
N ILE A 171 -2.39 -21.68 14.51
CA ILE A 171 -2.60 -22.41 15.76
C ILE A 171 -3.57 -23.58 15.50
N ILE A 172 -3.12 -24.80 15.75
CA ILE A 172 -3.90 -26.03 15.61
C ILE A 172 -4.16 -26.65 16.99
N ARG A 173 -5.37 -27.17 17.19
CA ARG A 173 -5.84 -27.77 18.44
C ARG A 173 -6.45 -29.14 18.17
N LYS A 174 -6.40 -30.03 19.16
CA LYS A 174 -7.11 -31.32 19.16
C LYS A 174 -8.53 -31.17 19.73
N LYS A 175 -9.31 -30.29 19.11
CA LYS A 175 -10.67 -29.92 19.51
C LYS A 175 -11.44 -29.50 18.27
N GLU A 176 -12.74 -29.78 18.21
CA GLU A 176 -13.62 -29.28 17.15
C GLU A 176 -13.77 -27.75 17.24
N ILE A 177 -13.39 -27.06 16.17
CA ILE A 177 -13.50 -25.60 16.05
C ILE A 177 -14.17 -25.27 14.72
N ASN A 178 -15.35 -24.65 14.79
CA ASN A 178 -16.14 -24.27 13.62
C ASN A 178 -15.82 -22.86 13.11
N GLU A 179 -15.37 -21.99 14.00
CA GLU A 179 -14.96 -20.62 13.70
C GLU A 179 -13.52 -20.42 14.13
N LEU A 180 -12.65 -20.07 13.18
CA LEU A 180 -11.26 -19.72 13.47
C LEU A 180 -11.14 -18.21 13.59
N MET A 181 -10.19 -17.76 14.39
CA MET A 181 -9.85 -16.34 14.46
C MET A 181 -8.80 -15.97 13.42
N ALA A 182 -9.10 -15.05 12.52
CA ALA A 182 -8.17 -14.46 11.57
C ALA A 182 -7.67 -13.10 12.07
N GLY A 183 -6.38 -12.82 12.00
CA GLY A 183 -5.82 -11.51 12.38
C GLY A 183 -4.43 -11.25 11.83
N GLU A 184 -3.79 -10.17 12.25
CA GLU A 184 -2.45 -9.79 11.80
C GLU A 184 -1.49 -9.66 12.99
N LEU A 185 -0.34 -10.32 12.90
CA LEU A 185 0.75 -10.09 13.84
C LEU A 185 1.58 -8.90 13.38
N SER A 186 1.50 -7.80 14.12
CA SER A 186 2.38 -6.65 13.91
C SER A 186 3.67 -6.76 14.75
N ALA A 187 4.55 -5.78 14.59
CA ALA A 187 5.74 -5.63 15.45
C ALA A 187 5.41 -5.11 16.87
N ASP A 188 4.17 -4.69 17.13
CA ASP A 188 3.76 -4.11 18.42
C ASP A 188 3.28 -5.20 19.39
N PRO A 189 4.00 -5.44 20.51
CA PRO A 189 3.60 -6.42 21.51
C PRO A 189 2.24 -6.15 22.15
N ALA A 190 1.79 -4.88 22.22
CA ALA A 190 0.48 -4.56 22.79
C ALA A 190 -0.66 -5.15 21.95
N ARG A 191 -0.49 -5.24 20.62
CA ARG A 191 -1.47 -5.89 19.73
C ARG A 191 -1.52 -7.40 19.95
N TRP A 192 -0.42 -8.02 20.34
CA TRP A 192 -0.38 -9.47 20.62
C TRP A 192 -1.29 -9.83 21.80
N GLU A 193 -1.23 -9.04 22.88
CA GLU A 193 -2.09 -9.25 24.06
C GLU A 193 -3.58 -9.17 23.71
N ILE A 194 -3.95 -8.28 22.79
CA ILE A 194 -5.33 -8.13 22.31
C ILE A 194 -5.77 -9.33 21.50
N LEU A 195 -4.94 -9.79 20.55
CA LEU A 195 -5.25 -10.98 19.75
C LEU A 195 -5.45 -12.20 20.67
N LEU A 196 -4.54 -12.38 21.64
CA LEU A 196 -4.62 -13.47 22.61
C LEU A 196 -5.84 -13.36 23.52
N GLN A 197 -6.23 -12.14 23.92
CA GLN A 197 -7.44 -11.89 24.69
C GLN A 197 -8.69 -12.19 23.87
N ASN A 198 -8.73 -11.79 22.59
CA ASN A 198 -9.84 -12.06 21.68
C ASN A 198 -10.00 -13.56 21.40
N ILE A 199 -8.89 -14.31 21.27
CA ILE A 199 -8.94 -15.79 21.23
C ILE A 199 -9.56 -16.33 22.51
N HIS A 200 -9.08 -15.88 23.68
CA HIS A 200 -9.53 -16.40 24.96
C HIS A 200 -11.03 -16.13 25.21
N ASP A 201 -11.46 -14.90 24.95
CA ASP A 201 -12.83 -14.43 25.18
C ASP A 201 -13.79 -14.80 24.03
N GLN A 202 -13.27 -15.35 22.93
CA GLN A 202 -14.03 -15.64 21.70
C GLN A 202 -14.79 -14.41 21.20
N LYS A 203 -14.11 -13.27 21.18
CA LYS A 203 -14.69 -11.95 20.84
C LYS A 203 -14.04 -11.39 19.58
N ASN A 204 -14.87 -10.87 18.67
CA ASN A 204 -14.38 -10.11 17.53
C ASN A 204 -13.71 -8.81 17.99
N GLY A 205 -12.49 -8.60 17.50
CA GLY A 205 -11.81 -7.32 17.52
C GLY A 205 -12.56 -6.29 16.69
N LYS A 206 -12.29 -5.01 16.97
CA LYS A 206 -12.95 -3.88 16.29
C LYS A 206 -12.55 -3.73 14.81
N LYS A 207 -11.42 -4.32 14.41
CA LYS A 207 -10.92 -4.38 13.04
C LYS A 207 -10.40 -5.79 12.74
N PRO A 208 -10.44 -6.28 11.49
CA PRO A 208 -9.95 -7.61 11.12
C PRO A 208 -8.52 -7.91 11.59
N GLU A 209 -7.63 -6.91 11.52
CA GLU A 209 -6.23 -7.02 11.93
C GLU A 209 -6.05 -7.27 13.43
N LEU A 210 -7.09 -7.00 14.25
CA LEU A 210 -7.14 -7.24 15.69
C LEU A 210 -7.84 -8.55 16.07
N GLY A 211 -8.11 -9.43 15.10
CA GLY A 211 -8.70 -10.74 15.34
C GLY A 211 -10.20 -10.75 15.11
N ILE A 212 -10.66 -11.49 14.10
CA ILE A 212 -12.08 -11.69 13.79
C ILE A 212 -12.37 -13.17 13.58
N PHE A 213 -13.49 -13.63 14.12
CA PHE A 213 -13.95 -15.00 13.96
C PHE A 213 -14.70 -15.14 12.65
N VAL A 214 -14.28 -16.13 11.87
CA VAL A 214 -14.90 -16.51 10.60
C VAL A 214 -15.05 -18.01 10.56
N ARG A 215 -16.04 -18.49 9.80
CA ARG A 215 -16.23 -19.93 9.58
C ARG A 215 -14.95 -20.52 9.01
N ALA A 216 -14.42 -21.57 9.64
CA ALA A 216 -13.13 -22.14 9.26
C ALA A 216 -13.10 -22.54 7.78
N SER A 217 -14.14 -23.24 7.30
CA SER A 217 -14.25 -23.66 5.90
C SER A 217 -14.33 -22.51 4.88
N ALA A 218 -14.71 -21.31 5.31
CA ALA A 218 -14.85 -20.12 4.46
C ALA A 218 -13.61 -19.20 4.51
N PHE A 219 -12.66 -19.44 5.41
CA PHE A 219 -11.43 -18.67 5.45
C PHE A 219 -10.51 -19.08 4.29
N ARG A 220 -9.89 -18.06 3.68
CA ARG A 220 -8.89 -18.18 2.63
C ARG A 220 -7.65 -17.37 3.00
N SER A 221 -7.85 -16.08 3.24
CA SER A 221 -6.80 -15.17 3.72
C SER A 221 -7.38 -13.99 4.50
N LEU A 222 -6.54 -13.34 5.31
CA LEU A 222 -6.90 -12.06 5.94
C LEU A 222 -7.11 -10.97 4.90
N ASP A 223 -6.29 -10.96 3.83
CA ASP A 223 -6.38 -9.96 2.77
C ASP A 223 -7.75 -10.00 2.05
N GLU A 224 -8.34 -11.19 1.84
CA GLU A 224 -9.72 -11.29 1.32
C GLU A 224 -10.72 -10.64 2.28
N ILE A 225 -10.54 -10.81 3.59
CA ILE A 225 -11.47 -10.24 4.57
C ILE A 225 -11.34 -8.71 4.63
N LEU A 226 -10.11 -8.20 4.60
CA LEU A 226 -9.85 -6.76 4.51
C LEU A 226 -10.45 -6.16 3.24
N LEU A 227 -10.26 -6.82 2.09
CA LEU A 227 -10.82 -6.38 0.82
C LEU A 227 -12.34 -6.35 0.82
N LYS A 228 -13.00 -7.34 1.44
CA LYS A 228 -14.46 -7.32 1.63
C LYS A 228 -14.92 -6.16 2.51
N ASP A 229 -14.17 -5.81 3.55
CA ASP A 229 -14.47 -4.64 4.39
C ASP A 229 -14.37 -3.34 3.57
N THR A 230 -13.32 -3.20 2.75
CA THR A 230 -13.17 -2.08 1.80
C THR A 230 -14.33 -2.01 0.81
N ILE A 231 -14.72 -3.12 0.18
CA ILE A 231 -15.85 -3.16 -0.76
C ILE A 231 -17.14 -2.71 -0.08
N ARG A 232 -17.40 -3.14 1.17
CA ARG A 232 -18.60 -2.72 1.92
C ARG A 232 -18.63 -1.22 2.19
N LYS A 233 -17.49 -0.61 2.52
CA LYS A 233 -17.38 0.85 2.74
C LYS A 233 -17.63 1.62 1.45
N LEU A 234 -16.90 1.28 0.39
CA LEU A 234 -17.07 1.89 -0.93
C LEU A 234 -18.49 1.72 -1.46
N ALA A 235 -19.12 0.56 -1.25
CA ALA A 235 -20.51 0.32 -1.63
C ALA A 235 -21.50 1.18 -0.83
N THR A 236 -21.21 1.45 0.45
CA THR A 236 -22.04 2.34 1.29
C THR A 236 -22.00 3.77 0.77
N GLU A 237 -20.82 4.26 0.36
CA GLU A 237 -20.66 5.57 -0.26
C GLU A 237 -21.30 5.64 -1.65
N HIS A 238 -21.19 4.55 -2.42
CA HIS A 238 -21.83 4.42 -3.74
C HIS A 238 -23.37 4.41 -3.64
N GLY A 239 -23.93 3.96 -2.52
CA GLY A 239 -25.36 4.11 -2.21
C GLY A 239 -26.29 3.17 -2.98
N THR A 240 -25.77 2.10 -3.58
CA THR A 240 -26.59 1.10 -4.32
C THR A 240 -26.59 -0.26 -3.61
N PRO A 241 -27.69 -1.03 -3.71
CA PRO A 241 -27.73 -2.37 -3.11
C PRO A 241 -26.92 -3.37 -3.93
N PRO A 242 -26.38 -4.44 -3.29
CA PRO A 242 -25.71 -5.52 -3.99
C PRO A 242 -26.71 -6.33 -4.80
N ILE A 243 -26.30 -6.75 -6.00
CA ILE A 243 -26.98 -7.76 -6.81
C ILE A 243 -25.98 -8.84 -7.24
N PRO A 244 -26.37 -10.11 -7.34
CA PRO A 244 -25.47 -11.15 -7.85
C PRO A 244 -25.18 -10.89 -9.34
N PHE A 245 -23.92 -11.06 -9.75
CA PHE A 245 -23.51 -10.85 -11.14
C PHE A 245 -24.20 -11.83 -12.10
N SER A 246 -24.47 -13.05 -11.64
CA SER A 246 -25.35 -14.02 -12.33
C SER A 246 -26.77 -13.50 -12.60
N GLY A 247 -27.24 -12.50 -11.84
CA GLY A 247 -28.52 -11.83 -12.04
C GLY A 247 -28.60 -11.00 -13.32
N ILE A 248 -27.47 -10.45 -13.78
CA ILE A 248 -27.38 -9.57 -14.96
C ILE A 248 -26.77 -10.25 -16.19
N THR A 249 -26.24 -11.47 -16.05
CA THR A 249 -25.56 -12.19 -17.13
C THR A 249 -26.42 -13.33 -17.72
N ARG A 250 -26.28 -13.54 -19.03
CA ARG A 250 -26.83 -14.68 -19.79
C ARG A 250 -25.82 -15.82 -19.84
N SER A 251 -24.55 -15.52 -20.08
CA SER A 251 -23.46 -16.50 -20.14
C SER A 251 -22.11 -15.83 -19.88
N ILE A 252 -21.20 -16.58 -19.29
CA ILE A 252 -19.81 -16.20 -19.05
C ILE A 252 -18.95 -17.33 -19.65
N THR A 253 -17.98 -16.98 -20.50
CA THR A 253 -17.06 -17.93 -21.13
C THR A 253 -15.68 -17.32 -21.23
N VAL A 254 -14.63 -18.13 -21.19
CA VAL A 254 -13.25 -17.69 -21.46
C VAL A 254 -13.05 -17.54 -22.98
N GLY A 255 -12.38 -16.49 -23.42
CA GLY A 255 -12.13 -16.26 -24.85
C GLY A 255 -13.23 -15.49 -25.57
N ALA A 256 -13.37 -15.71 -26.87
CA ALA A 256 -14.41 -15.05 -27.68
C ALA A 256 -15.78 -15.72 -27.53
N CYS A 257 -16.84 -14.91 -27.44
CA CYS A 257 -18.21 -15.41 -27.30
C CYS A 257 -19.28 -14.56 -28.01
N GLY A 258 -20.47 -15.15 -28.16
CA GLY A 258 -21.66 -14.50 -28.70
C GLY A 258 -21.70 -14.39 -30.22
N THR A 259 -22.81 -13.84 -30.72
CA THR A 259 -23.03 -13.57 -32.16
C THR A 259 -22.96 -12.07 -32.43
N PRO A 260 -22.92 -11.61 -33.70
CA PRO A 260 -23.01 -10.19 -34.03
C PRO A 260 -24.24 -9.48 -33.42
N GLN A 261 -25.32 -10.22 -33.15
CA GLN A 261 -26.55 -9.70 -32.52
C GLN A 261 -26.38 -9.41 -31.01
N ASP A 262 -25.31 -9.92 -30.39
CA ASP A 262 -24.99 -9.69 -28.99
C ASP A 262 -24.05 -8.49 -28.78
N ALA A 263 -23.63 -7.79 -29.85
CA ALA A 263 -22.60 -6.74 -29.78
C ALA A 263 -22.88 -5.63 -28.74
N GLY A 264 -24.13 -5.16 -28.62
CA GLY A 264 -24.51 -4.14 -27.61
C GLY A 264 -24.65 -4.67 -26.18
N ARG A 265 -24.58 -5.99 -25.99
CA ARG A 265 -24.76 -6.69 -24.70
C ARG A 265 -23.53 -7.52 -24.34
N ARG A 266 -22.42 -7.36 -25.05
CA ARG A 266 -21.22 -8.15 -24.85
C ARG A 266 -20.13 -7.26 -24.26
N ILE A 267 -19.48 -7.77 -23.24
CA ILE A 267 -18.28 -7.17 -22.66
C ILE A 267 -17.18 -8.22 -22.52
N TYR A 268 -15.94 -7.77 -22.53
CA TYR A 268 -14.75 -8.55 -22.23
C TYR A 268 -14.11 -7.99 -20.98
N LEU A 269 -13.92 -8.84 -19.98
CA LEU A 269 -13.32 -8.50 -18.70
C LEU A 269 -11.98 -9.25 -18.59
N PRO A 270 -10.83 -8.56 -18.69
CA PRO A 270 -9.52 -9.17 -18.49
C PRO A 270 -9.41 -9.80 -17.09
N PHE A 271 -8.71 -10.94 -17.00
CA PHE A 271 -8.46 -11.61 -15.72
C PHE A 271 -7.56 -10.79 -14.79
N ALA A 272 -6.67 -9.98 -15.36
CA ALA A 272 -5.85 -9.02 -14.64
C ALA A 272 -6.74 -7.85 -14.15
N PRO A 273 -6.86 -7.62 -12.84
CA PRO A 273 -7.75 -6.58 -12.29
C PRO A 273 -7.43 -5.15 -12.75
N ASP A 274 -6.15 -4.88 -13.05
CA ASP A 274 -5.67 -3.56 -13.48
C ASP A 274 -5.93 -3.25 -14.97
N GLU A 275 -6.27 -4.26 -15.79
CA GLU A 275 -6.50 -4.05 -17.23
C GLU A 275 -7.94 -3.61 -17.51
N PRO A 276 -8.16 -2.61 -18.38
CA PRO A 276 -9.50 -2.06 -18.60
C PRO A 276 -10.42 -3.05 -19.35
N PRO A 277 -11.69 -3.15 -18.97
CA PRO A 277 -12.67 -3.93 -19.72
C PRO A 277 -13.08 -3.23 -21.01
N VAL A 278 -13.55 -4.01 -22.00
CA VAL A 278 -13.86 -3.51 -23.34
C VAL A 278 -15.12 -4.14 -23.93
N THR A 279 -15.74 -3.49 -24.92
CA THR A 279 -16.92 -4.02 -25.64
C THR A 279 -16.56 -4.93 -26.83
N SER A 280 -15.33 -4.82 -27.35
CA SER A 280 -14.84 -5.60 -28.49
C SER A 280 -13.58 -6.37 -28.15
N ALA A 281 -13.44 -7.58 -28.69
CA ALA A 281 -12.22 -8.37 -28.53
C ALA A 281 -11.00 -7.72 -29.18
N GLU A 282 -11.21 -6.87 -30.20
CA GLU A 282 -10.15 -6.15 -30.91
C GLU A 282 -9.50 -5.05 -30.05
N ASP A 283 -10.22 -4.56 -29.04
CA ASP A 283 -9.76 -3.50 -28.15
C ASP A 283 -9.01 -4.05 -26.92
N LEU A 284 -8.88 -5.39 -26.79
CA LEU A 284 -8.20 -6.00 -25.66
C LEU A 284 -6.68 -5.74 -25.70
N PRO A 285 -6.06 -5.39 -24.55
CA PRO A 285 -4.60 -5.23 -24.47
C PRO A 285 -3.82 -6.52 -24.75
N ARG A 286 -4.44 -7.67 -24.46
CA ARG A 286 -3.89 -9.01 -24.58
C ARG A 286 -4.84 -9.91 -25.39
N PRO A 287 -4.38 -11.08 -25.86
CA PRO A 287 -5.23 -12.01 -26.58
C PRO A 287 -6.50 -12.38 -25.78
N SER A 288 -7.61 -12.58 -26.50
CA SER A 288 -8.92 -12.86 -25.87
C SER A 288 -8.97 -14.05 -24.90
N VAL A 289 -8.01 -14.98 -24.99
CA VAL A 289 -7.87 -16.12 -24.06
C VAL A 289 -7.58 -15.69 -22.62
N ASP A 290 -7.11 -14.45 -22.40
CA ASP A 290 -6.81 -13.86 -21.10
C ASP A 290 -7.97 -13.00 -20.55
N ALA A 291 -9.19 -13.19 -21.08
CA ALA A 291 -10.38 -12.46 -20.67
C ALA A 291 -11.63 -13.35 -20.58
N ALA A 292 -12.54 -12.98 -19.68
CA ALA A 292 -13.90 -13.47 -19.65
C ALA A 292 -14.76 -12.68 -20.64
N CYS A 293 -15.36 -13.36 -21.60
CA CYS A 293 -16.43 -12.80 -22.43
C CYS A 293 -17.79 -13.05 -21.78
N ILE A 294 -18.52 -11.96 -21.57
CA ILE A 294 -19.76 -11.93 -20.81
C ILE A 294 -20.86 -11.41 -21.73
N ILE A 295 -21.94 -12.18 -21.84
CA ILE A 295 -23.16 -11.75 -22.53
C ILE A 295 -24.17 -11.33 -21.47
N LEU A 296 -24.60 -10.08 -21.52
CA LEU A 296 -25.56 -9.48 -20.59
C LEU A 296 -26.99 -9.86 -20.98
N ARG A 297 -27.85 -9.98 -19.96
CA ARG A 297 -29.29 -10.09 -20.15
C ARG A 297 -29.83 -8.79 -20.75
N GLN A 298 -30.89 -8.93 -21.52
CA GLN A 298 -31.54 -7.77 -22.12
C GLN A 298 -32.08 -6.84 -21.01
N ASP A 299 -31.83 -5.54 -21.18
CA ASP A 299 -32.30 -4.45 -20.30
C ASP A 299 -31.87 -4.54 -18.82
N ALA A 300 -30.93 -5.43 -18.48
CA ALA A 300 -30.45 -5.61 -17.11
C ALA A 300 -29.44 -4.56 -16.69
N VAL A 301 -28.53 -4.18 -17.60
CA VAL A 301 -27.47 -3.19 -17.39
C VAL A 301 -26.99 -2.65 -18.73
N ASP A 302 -26.62 -1.37 -18.76
CA ASP A 302 -25.94 -0.79 -19.92
C ASP A 302 -24.47 -1.27 -19.99
N SER A 303 -24.05 -1.80 -21.14
CA SER A 303 -22.70 -2.37 -21.31
C SER A 303 -21.60 -1.31 -21.20
N GLY A 304 -21.86 -0.08 -21.66
CA GLY A 304 -20.94 1.05 -21.52
C GLY A 304 -20.79 1.47 -20.07
N TYR A 305 -21.90 1.54 -19.32
CA TYR A 305 -21.86 1.86 -17.89
C TYR A 305 -21.08 0.81 -17.12
N LEU A 306 -21.33 -0.47 -17.37
CA LEU A 306 -20.68 -1.57 -16.65
C LEU A 306 -19.15 -1.58 -16.83
N ILE A 307 -18.67 -1.25 -18.03
CA ILE A 307 -17.22 -1.13 -18.29
C ILE A 307 -16.61 -0.01 -17.45
N ARG A 308 -17.24 1.18 -17.44
CA ARG A 308 -16.79 2.31 -16.62
C ARG A 308 -16.87 2.03 -15.13
N PHE A 309 -17.91 1.32 -14.68
CA PHE A 309 -18.04 0.89 -13.30
C PHE A 309 -16.84 0.03 -12.87
N PHE A 310 -16.42 -0.93 -13.67
CA PHE A 310 -15.27 -1.79 -13.37
C PHE A 310 -13.91 -1.05 -13.34
N GLU A 311 -13.85 0.17 -13.85
CA GLU A 311 -12.66 1.05 -13.77
C GLU A 311 -12.64 1.90 -12.49
N THR A 312 -13.77 2.04 -11.79
CA THR A 312 -13.85 2.72 -10.48
C THR A 312 -13.13 1.96 -9.37
N GLU A 313 -12.84 2.61 -8.24
CA GLU A 313 -12.23 1.94 -7.09
C GLU A 313 -13.04 0.75 -6.59
N LEU A 314 -14.36 0.90 -6.46
CA LEU A 314 -15.26 -0.18 -6.06
C LEU A 314 -15.23 -1.33 -7.07
N GLY A 315 -15.30 -1.02 -8.37
CA GLY A 315 -15.24 -2.00 -9.45
C GLY A 315 -13.93 -2.78 -9.46
N ARG A 316 -12.79 -2.09 -9.31
CA ARG A 316 -11.46 -2.71 -9.22
C ARG A 316 -11.32 -3.58 -7.98
N ALA A 317 -11.81 -3.13 -6.82
CA ALA A 317 -11.80 -3.92 -5.59
C ALA A 317 -12.61 -5.22 -5.74
N ILE A 318 -13.75 -5.18 -6.42
CA ILE A 318 -14.55 -6.38 -6.74
C ILE A 318 -13.80 -7.31 -7.70
N ARG A 319 -13.14 -6.77 -8.73
CA ARG A 319 -12.32 -7.57 -9.65
C ARG A 319 -11.15 -8.24 -8.95
N GLU A 320 -10.50 -7.53 -8.03
CA GLU A 320 -9.44 -8.07 -7.18
C GLU A 320 -9.96 -9.22 -6.30
N LEU A 321 -11.16 -9.08 -5.72
CA LEU A 321 -11.78 -10.13 -4.94
C LEU A 321 -12.09 -11.37 -5.79
N ILE A 322 -12.60 -11.19 -7.00
CA ILE A 322 -12.88 -12.27 -7.96
C ILE A 322 -11.58 -12.98 -8.33
N HIS A 323 -10.53 -12.23 -8.66
CA HIS A 323 -9.22 -12.78 -9.01
C HIS A 323 -8.66 -13.65 -7.88
N ARG A 324 -8.70 -13.17 -6.64
CA ARG A 324 -8.24 -13.92 -5.45
C ARG A 324 -9.05 -15.20 -5.21
N ARG A 325 -10.37 -15.15 -5.39
CA ARG A 325 -11.25 -16.31 -5.19
C ARG A 325 -11.12 -17.34 -6.29
N ALA A 326 -10.87 -16.89 -7.52
CA ALA A 326 -10.67 -17.79 -8.64
C ALA A 326 -9.42 -18.64 -8.41
N GLY A 327 -8.32 -18.03 -7.96
CA GLY A 327 -7.01 -18.70 -7.77
C GLY A 327 -6.35 -19.11 -9.10
N THR A 328 -7.13 -19.61 -10.04
CA THR A 328 -6.75 -19.92 -11.42
C THR A 328 -7.77 -19.35 -12.42
N ILE A 329 -7.35 -19.23 -13.68
CA ILE A 329 -8.20 -18.76 -14.77
C ILE A 329 -9.45 -19.66 -14.96
N HIS A 330 -9.34 -20.95 -14.68
CA HIS A 330 -10.42 -21.92 -14.88
C HIS A 330 -11.63 -21.67 -13.96
N HIS A 331 -11.41 -21.16 -12.75
CA HIS A 331 -12.48 -20.86 -11.78
C HIS A 331 -12.96 -19.40 -11.85
N PHE A 332 -12.38 -18.56 -12.71
CA PHE A 332 -12.73 -17.15 -12.78
C PHE A 332 -14.20 -16.93 -13.16
N SER A 333 -14.75 -17.73 -14.07
CA SER A 333 -16.15 -17.60 -14.49
C SER A 333 -17.14 -17.92 -13.36
N GLU A 334 -16.80 -18.91 -12.52
CA GLU A 334 -17.58 -19.30 -11.34
C GLU A 334 -17.51 -18.21 -10.27
N ALA A 335 -16.29 -17.77 -9.93
CA ALA A 335 -16.06 -16.70 -8.98
C ALA A 335 -16.75 -15.38 -9.40
N LEU A 336 -16.72 -15.05 -10.69
CA LEU A 336 -17.39 -13.88 -11.25
C LEU A 336 -18.92 -14.02 -11.16
N ALA A 337 -19.49 -15.19 -11.45
CA ALA A 337 -20.93 -15.41 -11.38
C ALA A 337 -21.50 -15.27 -9.96
N GLU A 338 -20.71 -15.65 -8.96
CA GLU A 338 -21.05 -15.56 -7.52
C GLU A 338 -20.78 -14.18 -6.92
N ALA A 339 -20.04 -13.31 -7.60
CA ALA A 339 -19.71 -12.00 -7.09
C ALA A 339 -20.94 -11.08 -6.96
N GLU A 340 -20.91 -10.23 -5.94
CA GLU A 340 -21.87 -9.14 -5.78
C GLU A 340 -21.38 -7.91 -6.54
N ILE A 341 -22.28 -7.26 -7.28
CA ILE A 341 -22.04 -6.02 -7.98
C ILE A 341 -23.04 -4.95 -7.54
N TYR A 342 -22.64 -3.68 -7.64
CA TYR A 342 -23.35 -2.55 -7.07
C TYR A 342 -23.72 -1.58 -8.20
N LEU A 343 -24.92 -1.74 -8.76
CA LEU A 343 -25.35 -0.98 -9.93
C LEU A 343 -26.52 -0.04 -9.60
N PRO A 344 -26.51 1.22 -10.07
CA PRO A 344 -27.65 2.10 -9.90
C PRO A 344 -28.79 1.70 -10.85
N PRO A 345 -30.00 2.24 -10.68
CA PRO A 345 -31.11 1.97 -11.58
C PRO A 345 -30.78 2.32 -13.04
N PRO A 346 -31.36 1.62 -14.04
CA PRO A 346 -31.05 1.82 -15.46
C PRO A 346 -31.16 3.29 -15.94
N GLN A 347 -32.08 4.07 -15.37
CA GLN A 347 -32.24 5.49 -15.72
C GLN A 347 -30.99 6.31 -15.36
N VAL A 348 -30.39 6.04 -14.20
CA VAL A 348 -29.16 6.70 -13.74
C VAL A 348 -27.97 6.27 -14.58
N GLN A 349 -27.91 5.00 -14.98
CA GLN A 349 -26.86 4.49 -15.87
C GLN A 349 -26.88 5.23 -17.23
N VAL A 350 -28.06 5.36 -17.84
CA VAL A 350 -28.24 6.07 -19.11
C VAL A 350 -27.88 7.55 -18.97
N GLU A 351 -28.24 8.18 -17.85
CA GLU A 351 -27.87 9.57 -17.57
C GLU A 351 -26.35 9.74 -17.41
N ALA A 352 -25.70 8.84 -16.67
CA ALA A 352 -24.25 8.84 -16.51
C ALA A 352 -23.52 8.69 -17.86
N ILE A 353 -23.96 7.75 -18.71
CA ILE A 353 -23.39 7.56 -20.06
C ILE A 353 -23.65 8.76 -20.97
N ARG A 354 -24.80 9.41 -20.83
CA ARG A 354 -25.07 10.67 -21.54
C ARG A 354 -24.11 11.77 -21.09
N MET A 355 -23.87 11.92 -19.79
CA MET A 355 -22.90 12.88 -19.27
C MET A 355 -21.48 12.57 -19.74
N ASP A 356 -21.08 11.29 -19.73
CA ASP A 356 -19.79 10.84 -20.27
C ASP A 356 -19.64 11.20 -21.76
N SER A 357 -20.68 10.99 -22.55
CA SER A 357 -20.69 11.37 -23.97
C SER A 357 -20.54 12.89 -24.18
N ILE A 358 -21.14 13.71 -23.31
CA ILE A 358 -20.97 15.17 -23.33
C ILE A 358 -19.53 15.54 -22.98
N ILE A 359 -18.94 14.89 -21.96
CA ILE A 359 -17.55 15.08 -21.55
C ILE A 359 -16.60 14.73 -22.70
N GLU A 360 -16.79 13.59 -23.37
CA GLU A 360 -15.99 13.18 -24.53
C GLU A 360 -16.15 14.15 -25.72
N SER A 361 -17.36 14.66 -25.96
CA SER A 361 -17.57 15.71 -26.96
C SER A 361 -16.80 16.98 -26.63
N MET A 362 -16.81 17.43 -25.37
CA MET A 362 -16.04 18.60 -24.92
C MET A 362 -14.53 18.37 -25.07
N LYS A 363 -14.03 17.17 -24.75
CA LYS A 363 -12.63 16.78 -25.01
C LYS A 363 -12.31 16.87 -26.50
N GLY A 364 -13.20 16.40 -27.37
CA GLY A 364 -13.07 16.52 -28.82
C GLY A 364 -12.99 17.98 -29.30
N ASP A 365 -13.85 18.85 -28.75
CA ASP A 365 -13.82 20.28 -29.05
C ASP A 365 -12.51 20.94 -28.61
N LEU A 366 -12.02 20.61 -27.40
CA LEU A 366 -10.74 21.08 -26.90
C LEU A 366 -9.58 20.61 -27.79
N HIS A 367 -9.56 19.35 -28.21
CA HIS A 367 -8.57 18.83 -29.15
C HIS A 367 -8.65 19.54 -30.51
N SER A 368 -9.85 19.87 -31.01
CA SER A 368 -10.00 20.65 -32.24
C SER A 368 -9.46 22.06 -32.07
N ILE A 369 -9.77 22.76 -30.97
CA ILE A 369 -9.26 24.11 -30.70
C ILE A 369 -7.72 24.07 -30.65
N GLN A 370 -7.16 23.08 -29.96
CA GLN A 370 -5.71 22.88 -29.87
C GLN A 370 -5.09 22.68 -31.26
N ARG A 371 -5.63 21.75 -32.06
CA ARG A 371 -5.16 21.49 -33.42
C ARG A 371 -5.22 22.74 -34.30
N ASP A 372 -6.32 23.49 -34.24
CA ASP A 372 -6.52 24.71 -35.05
C ASP A 372 -5.53 25.81 -34.64
N LEU A 373 -5.26 25.97 -33.34
CA LEU A 373 -4.30 26.93 -32.81
C LEU A 373 -2.88 26.67 -33.34
N PHE A 374 -2.45 25.40 -33.36
CA PHE A 374 -1.12 25.03 -33.85
C PHE A 374 -1.03 25.00 -35.38
N ALA A 375 -2.10 24.65 -36.08
CA ALA A 375 -2.16 24.73 -37.54
C ALA A 375 -2.22 26.19 -38.03
N HIS A 376 -2.83 27.09 -37.27
CA HIS A 376 -3.00 28.50 -37.60
C HIS A 376 -2.61 29.41 -36.41
N PRO A 377 -1.30 29.66 -36.19
CA PRO A 377 -0.80 30.37 -35.01
C PRO A 377 -1.35 31.79 -34.79
N TYR A 378 -1.92 32.43 -35.80
CA TYR A 378 -2.56 33.75 -35.69
C TYR A 378 -4.06 33.71 -35.31
N SER A 379 -4.63 32.52 -35.11
CA SER A 379 -6.04 32.31 -34.74
C SER A 379 -6.31 32.41 -33.22
N THR A 380 -5.32 32.89 -32.46
CA THR A 380 -5.35 32.97 -30.98
C THR A 380 -6.61 33.61 -30.41
N ARG A 381 -7.13 34.66 -31.06
CA ARG A 381 -8.38 35.33 -30.65
C ARG A 381 -9.61 34.42 -30.80
N SER A 382 -9.74 33.74 -31.93
CA SER A 382 -10.85 32.82 -32.19
C SER A 382 -10.78 31.57 -31.30
N ALA A 383 -9.57 31.04 -31.10
CA ALA A 383 -9.32 29.95 -30.16
C ALA A 383 -9.73 30.36 -28.73
N ARG A 384 -9.39 31.57 -28.30
CA ARG A 384 -9.79 32.12 -27.00
C ARG A 384 -11.30 32.24 -26.84
N GLU A 385 -12.00 32.80 -27.84
CA GLU A 385 -13.47 32.93 -27.81
C GLU A 385 -14.20 31.57 -27.80
N ARG A 386 -13.61 30.52 -28.40
CA ARG A 386 -14.13 29.14 -28.31
C ARG A 386 -13.85 28.52 -26.95
N LEU A 387 -12.66 28.72 -26.40
CA LEU A 387 -12.26 28.22 -25.09
C LEU A 387 -13.07 28.86 -23.96
N ASP A 388 -13.30 30.17 -24.01
CA ASP A 388 -14.07 30.91 -23.01
C ASP A 388 -15.55 30.48 -22.95
N ARG A 389 -16.07 29.86 -24.03
CA ARG A 389 -17.42 29.27 -24.05
C ARG A 389 -17.51 27.90 -23.37
N LEU A 390 -16.37 27.20 -23.25
CA LEU A 390 -16.27 25.90 -22.58
C LEU A 390 -15.89 26.05 -21.09
N ARG A 391 -15.34 27.21 -20.71
CA ARG A 391 -14.79 27.45 -19.36
C ARG A 391 -15.89 27.79 -18.34
N SER A 392 -15.90 27.09 -17.21
CA SER A 392 -16.43 27.64 -15.96
C SER A 392 -15.30 28.41 -15.23
N ARG A 393 -15.62 29.45 -14.46
CA ARG A 393 -14.62 30.44 -14.01
C ARG A 393 -13.72 30.02 -12.82
N ASP A 394 -13.90 28.84 -12.21
CA ASP A 394 -13.32 28.54 -10.88
C ASP A 394 -12.34 27.33 -10.78
N GLU A 395 -11.87 26.74 -11.89
CA GLU A 395 -11.14 25.46 -11.88
C GLU A 395 -9.79 25.40 -11.12
N ILE A 396 -8.98 26.47 -11.11
CA ILE A 396 -7.64 26.43 -10.48
C ILE A 396 -7.72 26.61 -8.96
N THR A 397 -8.65 27.42 -8.49
CA THR A 397 -8.90 27.64 -7.06
C THR A 397 -9.45 26.37 -6.42
N ASP A 398 -10.33 25.66 -7.12
CA ASP A 398 -10.85 24.37 -6.65
C ASP A 398 -9.72 23.33 -6.52
N TRP A 399 -8.80 23.28 -7.49
CA TRP A 399 -7.63 22.41 -7.41
C TRP A 399 -6.68 22.77 -6.26
N ILE A 400 -6.48 24.07 -6.00
CA ILE A 400 -5.64 24.50 -4.87
C ILE A 400 -6.18 23.97 -3.54
N GLU A 401 -7.50 23.92 -3.38
CA GLU A 401 -8.11 23.40 -2.15
C GLU A 401 -8.00 21.88 -2.00
N THR A 402 -7.60 21.13 -3.04
CA THR A 402 -7.30 19.68 -2.93
C THR A 402 -5.84 19.39 -2.58
N LEU A 403 -4.94 20.39 -2.65
CA LEU A 403 -3.52 20.19 -2.43
C LEU A 403 -3.15 20.25 -0.93
N PRO A 404 -2.04 19.62 -0.52
CA PRO A 404 -1.47 19.85 0.81
C PRO A 404 -1.17 21.33 1.05
N PHE A 405 -1.44 21.81 2.26
CA PHE A 405 -1.28 23.20 2.70
C PHE A 405 0.02 23.90 2.22
N PRO A 406 1.22 23.31 2.32
CA PRO A 406 2.43 23.97 1.84
C PRO A 406 2.41 24.31 0.35
N LEU A 407 1.77 23.50 -0.48
CA LEU A 407 1.69 23.73 -1.93
C LEU A 407 0.54 24.67 -2.25
N ALA A 408 -0.61 24.45 -1.60
CA ALA A 408 -1.81 25.25 -1.77
C ALA A 408 -1.59 26.73 -1.40
N SER A 409 -0.91 26.99 -0.27
CA SER A 409 -0.61 28.35 0.20
C SER A 409 0.30 29.13 -0.75
N ILE A 410 1.32 28.49 -1.35
CA ILE A 410 2.20 29.13 -2.34
C ILE A 410 1.41 29.49 -3.61
N LEU A 411 0.56 28.58 -4.11
CA LEU A 411 -0.28 28.86 -5.28
C LEU A 411 -1.34 29.92 -4.99
N TRP A 412 -1.86 29.97 -3.76
CA TRP A 412 -2.77 31.03 -3.35
C TRP A 412 -2.10 32.40 -3.37
N ALA A 413 -0.87 32.51 -2.85
CA ALA A 413 -0.07 33.73 -2.93
C ALA A 413 0.20 34.14 -4.40
N TYR A 414 0.49 33.17 -5.26
CA TYR A 414 0.63 33.37 -6.70
C TYR A 414 -0.64 33.96 -7.36
N ILE A 415 -1.83 33.46 -7.01
CA ILE A 415 -3.11 33.97 -7.55
C ILE A 415 -3.39 35.38 -7.05
N ALA A 416 -3.08 35.67 -5.78
CA ALA A 416 -3.34 36.96 -5.16
C ALA A 416 -2.37 38.07 -5.63
N GLU A 417 -1.20 37.70 -6.14
CA GLU A 417 -0.20 38.64 -6.63
C GLU A 417 -0.57 39.20 -8.02
N ASN A 418 -0.21 40.45 -8.30
CA ASN A 418 -0.46 41.11 -9.59
C ASN A 418 0.82 41.33 -10.41
N SER A 419 1.97 41.44 -9.75
CA SER A 419 3.26 41.68 -10.41
C SER A 419 3.78 40.42 -11.13
N PRO A 420 4.07 40.47 -12.44
CA PRO A 420 4.63 39.32 -13.17
C PRO A 420 5.93 38.78 -12.56
N SER A 421 6.81 39.66 -12.09
CA SER A 421 8.09 39.27 -11.49
C SER A 421 7.91 38.47 -10.20
N LYS A 422 7.01 38.91 -9.32
CA LYS A 422 6.71 38.20 -8.08
C LYS A 422 5.97 36.88 -8.32
N LYS A 423 5.04 36.86 -9.29
CA LYS A 423 4.39 35.60 -9.74
C LYS A 423 5.39 34.56 -10.21
N VAL A 424 6.38 34.96 -11.02
CA VAL A 424 7.50 34.08 -11.42
C VAL A 424 8.24 33.55 -10.18
N GLY A 425 8.45 34.40 -9.17
CA GLY A 425 8.97 33.99 -7.86
C GLY A 425 8.15 32.88 -7.21
N HIS A 426 6.86 33.11 -7.00
CA HIS A 426 5.95 32.12 -6.38
C HIS A 426 5.89 30.80 -7.14
N LEU A 427 5.88 30.83 -8.49
CA LEU A 427 5.88 29.60 -9.27
C LEU A 427 7.17 28.80 -9.10
N PHE A 428 8.34 29.44 -9.07
CA PHE A 428 9.58 28.72 -8.75
C PHE A 428 9.55 28.09 -7.35
N HIS A 429 9.04 28.82 -6.37
CA HIS A 429 8.84 28.29 -5.02
C HIS A 429 7.87 27.11 -4.98
N PHE A 430 6.79 27.16 -5.76
CA PHE A 430 5.83 26.05 -5.86
C PHE A 430 6.48 24.79 -6.43
N PHE A 431 7.26 24.90 -7.51
CA PHE A 431 7.92 23.73 -8.09
C PHE A 431 9.01 23.15 -7.18
N GLU A 432 9.77 24.00 -6.49
CA GLU A 432 10.78 23.59 -5.51
C GLU A 432 10.13 22.86 -4.32
N ALA A 433 9.10 23.46 -3.72
CA ALA A 433 8.31 22.87 -2.65
C ALA A 433 7.64 21.54 -3.07
N SER A 434 7.17 21.45 -4.33
CA SER A 434 6.55 20.23 -4.86
C SER A 434 7.55 19.09 -4.96
N ALA A 435 8.77 19.34 -5.45
CA ALA A 435 9.82 18.34 -5.50
C ALA A 435 10.26 17.91 -4.10
N GLU A 436 10.40 18.84 -3.16
CA GLU A 436 10.74 18.56 -1.76
C GLU A 436 9.66 17.70 -1.08
N CYS A 437 8.38 18.06 -1.26
CA CYS A 437 7.25 17.31 -0.74
C CYS A 437 7.23 15.87 -1.27
N ILE A 438 7.33 15.70 -2.59
CA ILE A 438 7.33 14.37 -3.22
C ILE A 438 8.55 13.56 -2.78
N ALA A 439 9.74 14.17 -2.71
CA ALA A 439 10.95 13.50 -2.23
C ALA A 439 10.76 12.99 -0.80
N GLY A 440 10.26 13.83 0.10
CA GLY A 440 10.03 13.45 1.49
C GLY A 440 9.00 12.32 1.62
N ILE A 441 7.93 12.32 0.84
CA ILE A 441 6.95 11.22 0.80
C ILE A 441 7.62 9.91 0.35
N LEU A 442 8.34 9.94 -0.76
CA LEU A 442 9.01 8.75 -1.31
C LEU A 442 10.06 8.19 -0.34
N LEU A 443 10.86 9.06 0.29
CA LEU A 443 11.86 8.67 1.28
C LEU A 443 11.21 8.07 2.53
N SER A 444 10.10 8.65 2.99
CA SER A 444 9.37 8.16 4.15
C SER A 444 8.86 6.75 3.93
N ALA A 445 8.26 6.49 2.76
CA ALA A 445 7.77 5.16 2.40
C ALA A 445 8.92 4.13 2.28
N ILE A 446 10.05 4.50 1.66
CA ILE A 446 11.12 3.54 1.35
C ILE A 446 12.19 3.41 2.45
N ALA A 447 12.22 4.30 3.45
CA ALA A 447 13.22 4.27 4.54
C ALA A 447 13.35 2.91 5.25
N PRO A 448 12.27 2.16 5.54
CA PRO A 448 12.38 0.83 6.15
C PRO A 448 13.14 -0.17 5.27
N ILE A 449 12.97 -0.10 3.94
CA ILE A 449 13.67 -0.97 2.98
C ILE A 449 15.14 -0.57 2.89
N ILE A 450 15.43 0.74 2.76
CA ILE A 450 16.80 1.26 2.76
C ILE A 450 17.56 0.75 3.97
N ARG A 451 16.95 0.80 5.16
CA ARG A 451 17.52 0.30 6.41
C ARG A 451 17.83 -1.19 6.35
N ARG A 452 16.85 -2.00 5.93
CA ARG A 452 16.94 -3.46 5.96
C ARG A 452 17.94 -3.99 4.94
N GLU A 453 17.95 -3.42 3.75
CA GLU A 453 18.73 -3.91 2.60
C GLU A 453 20.04 -3.12 2.40
N GLY A 454 20.26 -2.05 3.16
CA GLY A 454 21.47 -1.24 3.05
C GLY A 454 21.60 -0.52 1.71
N ILE A 455 20.48 -0.20 1.06
CA ILE A 455 20.44 0.47 -0.25
C ILE A 455 20.99 1.88 -0.09
N ASP A 456 22.05 2.21 -0.82
CA ASP A 456 22.53 3.57 -0.92
C ASP A 456 21.92 4.22 -2.18
N LEU A 457 21.05 5.20 -1.96
CA LEU A 457 20.43 5.96 -3.04
C LEU A 457 21.45 6.84 -3.79
N LEU A 458 22.71 6.93 -3.36
CA LEU A 458 23.74 7.78 -3.95
C LEU A 458 24.90 7.04 -4.62
N ASP A 459 24.96 5.70 -4.54
CA ASP A 459 26.10 4.85 -4.96
C ASP A 459 26.67 5.14 -6.36
N ASP A 460 25.86 5.60 -7.30
CA ASP A 460 26.30 5.86 -8.69
C ASP A 460 27.23 7.07 -8.85
N ASN A 461 27.29 7.99 -7.86
CA ASN A 461 28.23 9.12 -7.91
C ASN A 461 28.53 9.66 -6.49
N PRO A 462 29.75 9.41 -5.95
CA PRO A 462 30.19 9.91 -4.64
C PRO A 462 30.18 11.43 -4.49
N GLU A 463 30.19 12.20 -5.58
CA GLU A 463 30.15 13.67 -5.54
C GLU A 463 28.81 14.22 -5.04
N PHE A 464 27.73 13.42 -5.07
CA PHE A 464 26.44 13.81 -4.48
C PHE A 464 26.35 13.55 -2.98
N ARG A 465 27.35 12.87 -2.43
CA ARG A 465 27.45 12.60 -1.00
C ARG A 465 27.78 13.92 -0.29
N ASP A 466 27.13 14.18 0.84
CA ASP A 466 27.23 15.45 1.58
C ASP A 466 26.65 16.69 0.87
N VAL A 467 26.23 16.61 -0.41
CA VAL A 467 25.47 17.69 -1.06
C VAL A 467 24.19 18.01 -0.29
N TYR A 468 23.61 17.03 0.41
CA TYR A 468 22.43 17.25 1.25
C TYR A 468 22.72 18.02 2.54
N GLN A 469 23.98 18.23 2.93
CA GLN A 469 24.32 19.25 3.93
C GLN A 469 23.95 20.64 3.42
N ASN A 470 23.93 20.86 2.11
CA ASN A 470 23.46 22.09 1.45
C ASN A 470 22.47 21.73 0.34
N ALA A 471 21.29 21.22 0.72
CA ALA A 471 20.33 20.73 -0.25
C ALA A 471 19.84 21.87 -1.17
N THR A 472 19.71 21.52 -2.44
CA THR A 472 19.20 22.40 -3.50
C THR A 472 18.00 21.77 -4.17
N PHE A 473 17.23 22.56 -4.93
CA PHE A 473 16.16 22.04 -5.79
C PHE A 473 16.57 20.78 -6.59
N ARG A 474 17.76 20.79 -7.23
CA ARG A 474 18.25 19.62 -7.99
C ARG A 474 18.54 18.41 -7.13
N SER A 475 19.07 18.61 -5.92
CA SER A 475 19.34 17.49 -5.01
C SER A 475 18.06 16.74 -4.64
N TRP A 476 16.96 17.44 -4.39
CA TRP A 476 15.66 16.82 -4.13
C TRP A 476 15.10 16.07 -5.33
N ILE A 477 15.24 16.62 -6.54
CA ILE A 477 14.82 15.95 -7.79
C ILE A 477 15.60 14.63 -8.00
N ILE A 478 16.89 14.59 -7.66
CA ILE A 478 17.70 13.35 -7.72
C ILE A 478 17.11 12.28 -6.79
N LEU A 479 16.74 12.63 -5.56
CA LEU A 479 16.10 11.70 -4.63
C LEU A 479 14.75 11.20 -5.15
N CYS A 480 13.91 12.08 -5.70
CA CYS A 480 12.65 11.68 -6.36
C CYS A 480 12.88 10.59 -7.40
N ARG A 481 13.84 10.81 -8.31
CA ARG A 481 14.15 9.86 -9.39
C ARG A 481 14.63 8.52 -8.86
N ARG A 482 15.52 8.52 -7.86
CA ARG A 482 16.18 7.32 -7.35
C ARG A 482 15.26 6.52 -6.43
N ALA A 483 14.61 7.16 -5.46
CA ALA A 483 13.57 6.52 -4.64
C ALA A 483 12.40 6.03 -5.51
N GLY A 484 11.91 6.87 -6.43
CA GLY A 484 10.84 6.49 -7.35
C GLY A 484 11.22 5.34 -8.29
N ARG A 485 12.50 5.19 -8.67
CA ARG A 485 12.98 4.00 -9.41
C ARG A 485 12.86 2.75 -8.55
N GLN A 486 13.38 2.78 -7.32
CA GLN A 486 13.34 1.63 -6.41
C GLN A 486 11.90 1.17 -6.11
N ILE A 487 10.97 2.13 -5.95
CA ILE A 487 9.55 1.84 -5.70
C ILE A 487 8.90 1.23 -6.93
N ARG A 488 9.03 1.85 -8.11
CA ARG A 488 8.43 1.33 -9.35
C ARG A 488 8.93 -0.07 -9.71
N THR A 489 10.23 -0.35 -9.53
CA THR A 489 10.79 -1.68 -9.80
C THR A 489 10.12 -2.76 -8.93
N ARG A 490 9.87 -2.46 -7.65
CA ARG A 490 9.21 -3.40 -6.72
C ARG A 490 7.70 -3.49 -6.95
N LEU A 491 7.05 -2.41 -7.37
CA LEU A 491 5.65 -2.44 -7.77
C LEU A 491 5.40 -3.28 -9.03
N SER A 492 6.41 -3.45 -9.88
CA SER A 492 6.36 -4.35 -11.04
C SER A 492 6.55 -5.83 -10.67
N SER A 493 6.95 -6.13 -9.44
CA SER A 493 7.12 -7.51 -8.95
C SER A 493 5.84 -8.00 -8.27
N HIS A 494 5.28 -9.12 -8.73
CA HIS A 494 4.09 -9.73 -8.13
C HIS A 494 4.28 -10.09 -6.64
N THR A 495 5.51 -10.41 -6.22
CA THR A 495 5.80 -10.78 -4.82
C THR A 495 5.96 -9.56 -3.91
N GLU A 496 6.41 -8.43 -4.44
CA GLU A 496 6.74 -7.23 -3.65
C GLU A 496 5.68 -6.11 -3.73
N GLN A 497 4.80 -6.13 -4.75
CA GLN A 497 3.84 -5.06 -5.04
C GLN A 497 2.99 -4.66 -3.82
N GLU A 498 2.28 -5.60 -3.19
CA GLU A 498 1.43 -5.28 -2.03
C GLU A 498 2.24 -4.80 -0.82
N GLY A 499 3.44 -5.36 -0.60
CA GLY A 499 4.32 -4.92 0.48
C GLY A 499 4.74 -3.46 0.27
N MET A 500 5.04 -3.09 -0.97
CA MET A 500 5.36 -1.72 -1.34
C MET A 500 4.17 -0.78 -1.16
N VAL A 501 2.97 -1.17 -1.58
CA VAL A 501 1.73 -0.40 -1.34
C VAL A 501 1.47 -0.23 0.16
N GLY A 502 1.73 -1.26 0.96
CA GLY A 502 1.63 -1.24 2.42
C GLY A 502 2.51 -0.18 3.08
N LEU A 503 3.71 0.08 2.56
CA LEU A 503 4.62 1.11 3.10
C LEU A 503 4.11 2.53 2.93
N PHE A 504 3.19 2.77 2.00
CA PHE A 504 2.51 4.06 1.87
C PHE A 504 1.28 4.18 2.77
N GLY A 505 0.98 3.17 3.58
CA GLY A 505 -0.28 3.06 4.31
C GLY A 505 -1.44 2.66 3.39
N LYS A 506 -1.18 1.88 2.32
CA LYS A 506 -2.20 1.37 1.39
C LYS A 506 -3.10 2.43 0.71
N PRO A 507 -2.56 3.51 0.12
CA PRO A 507 -3.35 4.42 -0.70
C PRO A 507 -3.76 3.78 -2.03
N GLY A 508 -4.66 4.44 -2.76
CA GLY A 508 -4.97 4.10 -4.14
C GLY A 508 -3.72 4.08 -5.02
N ARG A 509 -3.70 3.19 -6.02
CA ARG A 509 -2.57 3.01 -6.94
C ARG A 509 -2.19 4.31 -7.66
N GLU A 510 -3.19 5.12 -7.98
CA GLU A 510 -3.04 6.38 -8.69
C GLU A 510 -2.17 7.39 -7.92
N PHE A 511 -2.30 7.43 -6.58
CA PHE A 511 -1.44 8.27 -5.74
C PHE A 511 0.03 7.84 -5.84
N ILE A 512 0.30 6.53 -5.76
CA ILE A 512 1.67 6.00 -5.85
C ILE A 512 2.26 6.25 -7.24
N ASP A 513 1.48 6.05 -8.30
CA ASP A 513 1.89 6.32 -9.67
C ASP A 513 2.17 7.83 -9.89
N MET A 514 1.40 8.72 -9.25
CA MET A 514 1.62 10.17 -9.26
C MET A 514 2.92 10.56 -8.57
N VAL A 515 3.15 10.14 -7.32
CA VAL A 515 4.38 10.52 -6.60
C VAL A 515 5.64 9.86 -7.18
N THR A 516 5.48 8.78 -7.95
CA THR A 516 6.60 8.13 -8.67
C THR A 516 6.68 8.52 -10.16
N ASN A 517 5.96 9.54 -10.61
CA ASN A 517 5.85 9.84 -12.04
C ASN A 517 7.14 10.40 -12.66
N LYS A 518 7.72 9.69 -13.66
CA LYS A 518 8.95 10.12 -14.34
C LYS A 518 8.79 11.45 -15.09
N ARG A 519 7.62 11.71 -15.68
CA ARG A 519 7.36 12.96 -16.43
C ARG A 519 7.33 14.17 -15.49
N LEU A 520 6.79 13.98 -14.28
CA LEU A 520 6.80 15.02 -13.24
C LEU A 520 8.22 15.35 -12.80
N PHE A 521 9.09 14.34 -12.66
CA PHE A 521 10.49 14.58 -12.32
C PHE A 521 11.23 15.34 -13.43
N SER A 522 11.08 14.93 -14.69
CA SER A 522 11.63 15.66 -15.84
C SER A 522 11.15 17.10 -15.92
N LEU A 523 9.87 17.35 -15.60
CA LEU A 523 9.31 18.69 -15.53
C LEU A 523 10.04 19.55 -14.47
N PHE A 524 10.34 18.99 -13.30
CA PHE A 524 11.07 19.72 -12.27
C PHE A 524 12.50 20.06 -12.69
N ASP A 525 13.20 19.17 -13.41
CA ASP A 525 14.52 19.50 -13.97
C ASP A 525 14.45 20.64 -14.98
N GLU A 526 13.47 20.59 -15.90
CA GLU A 526 13.30 21.65 -16.90
C GLU A 526 13.11 23.00 -16.19
N VAL A 527 12.29 23.04 -15.13
CA VAL A 527 12.08 24.27 -14.34
C VAL A 527 13.33 24.66 -13.53
N ALA A 528 14.10 23.70 -13.02
CA ALA A 528 15.34 23.98 -12.29
C ALA A 528 16.44 24.53 -13.22
N ASP A 529 16.48 24.11 -14.49
CA ASP A 529 17.32 24.72 -15.54
C ASP A 529 16.91 26.18 -15.74
N LEU A 530 15.61 26.46 -15.96
CA LEU A 530 15.12 27.84 -16.12
C LEU A 530 15.43 28.72 -14.90
N ARG A 531 15.28 28.19 -13.68
CA ARG A 531 15.60 28.92 -12.44
C ARG A 531 17.08 29.31 -12.41
N ASN A 532 17.96 28.38 -12.74
CA ASN A 532 19.41 28.62 -12.73
C ASN A 532 19.80 29.63 -13.82
N ASP A 533 19.24 29.52 -15.02
CA ASP A 533 19.51 30.44 -16.12
C ASP A 533 18.97 31.84 -15.84
N TRP A 534 17.76 31.95 -15.29
CA TRP A 534 17.07 33.24 -15.14
C TRP A 534 17.38 33.98 -13.84
N LYS A 535 17.60 33.26 -12.73
CA LYS A 535 17.91 33.84 -11.41
C LYS A 535 19.39 33.67 -11.02
N GLY A 536 20.04 32.58 -11.43
CA GLY A 536 21.42 32.27 -11.05
C GLY A 536 22.47 32.95 -11.95
N HIS A 537 22.20 33.02 -13.26
CA HIS A 537 23.16 33.52 -14.26
C HIS A 537 22.62 34.66 -15.15
N GLY A 538 21.39 35.12 -14.95
CA GLY A 538 20.74 36.17 -15.74
C GLY A 538 20.93 37.59 -15.18
N GLY A 539 21.00 38.59 -16.07
CA GLY A 539 20.96 40.01 -15.70
C GLY A 539 19.55 40.51 -15.34
N ILE A 540 19.43 41.77 -14.90
CA ILE A 540 18.13 42.42 -14.64
C ILE A 540 17.35 42.51 -15.95
N VAL A 541 16.10 42.03 -15.95
CA VAL A 541 15.21 42.06 -17.12
C VAL A 541 14.00 42.97 -16.91
N GLY A 542 13.45 43.47 -18.01
CA GLY A 542 12.25 44.32 -18.00
C GLY A 542 10.94 43.54 -17.81
N GLU A 543 9.85 44.27 -17.59
CA GLU A 543 8.52 43.70 -17.31
C GLU A 543 8.00 42.75 -18.41
N ARG A 544 8.21 43.10 -19.69
CA ARG A 544 7.83 42.25 -20.83
C ARG A 544 8.52 40.89 -20.83
N GLU A 545 9.76 40.82 -20.36
CA GLU A 545 10.48 39.55 -20.23
C GLU A 545 9.89 38.73 -19.07
N TYR A 546 9.50 39.37 -17.96
CA TYR A 546 8.82 38.67 -16.86
C TYR A 546 7.45 38.14 -17.28
N GLU A 547 6.71 38.85 -18.12
CA GLU A 547 5.46 38.34 -18.69
C GLU A 547 5.70 37.08 -19.54
N GLN A 548 6.76 37.06 -20.36
CA GLN A 548 7.12 35.88 -21.15
C GLN A 548 7.54 34.69 -20.27
N ARG A 549 8.40 34.94 -19.27
CA ARG A 549 8.80 33.93 -18.27
C ARG A 549 7.60 33.38 -17.49
N LEU A 550 6.65 34.26 -17.15
CA LEU A 550 5.41 33.89 -16.47
C LEU A 550 4.57 32.95 -17.33
N VAL A 551 4.34 33.28 -18.61
CA VAL A 551 3.62 32.41 -19.55
C VAL A 551 4.29 31.03 -19.67
N THR A 552 5.63 31.01 -19.72
CA THR A 552 6.38 29.74 -19.72
C THR A 552 6.11 28.93 -18.45
N LEU A 553 6.25 29.53 -17.25
CA LEU A 553 6.02 28.82 -15.99
C LEU A 553 4.54 28.42 -15.76
N GLU A 554 3.58 29.21 -16.24
CA GLU A 554 2.16 28.84 -16.24
C GLU A 554 1.90 27.59 -17.10
N SER A 555 2.59 27.45 -18.24
CA SER A 555 2.51 26.22 -19.05
C SER A 555 3.06 24.99 -18.32
N TYR A 556 4.13 25.17 -17.54
CA TYR A 556 4.66 24.14 -16.65
C TYR A 556 3.70 23.81 -15.50
N LEU A 557 3.01 24.82 -14.95
CA LEU A 557 2.04 24.63 -13.88
C LEU A 557 0.86 23.78 -14.36
N ILE A 558 0.39 24.01 -15.60
CA ILE A 558 -0.68 23.20 -16.21
C ILE A 558 -0.24 21.74 -16.37
N ARG A 559 0.95 21.48 -16.93
CA ARG A 559 1.51 20.12 -17.05
C ARG A 559 1.68 19.42 -15.70
N CYS A 560 2.08 20.18 -14.67
CA CYS A 560 2.19 19.69 -13.31
C CYS A 560 0.82 19.32 -12.74
N ARG A 561 -0.19 20.21 -12.90
CA ARG A 561 -1.58 19.98 -12.52
C ARG A 561 -2.17 18.75 -13.20
N GLU A 562 -1.90 18.53 -14.49
CA GLU A 562 -2.36 17.35 -15.23
C GLU A 562 -1.82 16.02 -14.68
N THR A 563 -0.68 16.07 -13.98
CA THR A 563 -0.05 14.88 -13.38
C THR A 563 -0.47 14.69 -11.92
N ILE A 564 -0.58 15.78 -11.15
CA ILE A 564 -0.98 15.72 -9.73
C ILE A 564 -2.50 15.53 -9.59
N ARG A 565 -3.28 16.24 -10.39
CA ARG A 565 -4.76 16.24 -10.40
C ARG A 565 -5.33 16.32 -8.97
N ASP A 566 -6.32 15.49 -8.70
CA ASP A 566 -6.99 15.25 -7.43
C ASP A 566 -6.44 14.03 -6.70
N HIS A 567 -5.27 13.48 -7.08
CA HIS A 567 -4.70 12.28 -6.44
C HIS A 567 -4.36 12.47 -4.95
N PHE A 568 -4.32 13.71 -4.44
CA PHE A 568 -4.24 14.02 -3.00
C PHE A 568 -5.60 13.94 -2.28
N GLY A 569 -6.72 13.80 -2.98
CA GLY A 569 -8.07 13.75 -2.42
C GLY A 569 -8.30 12.57 -1.48
N ASP A 570 -7.58 11.47 -1.70
CA ASP A 570 -7.72 10.21 -0.94
C ASP A 570 -6.60 9.98 0.07
N VAL A 571 -5.63 10.90 0.14
CA VAL A 571 -4.51 10.85 1.08
C VAL A 571 -4.39 12.18 1.83
N MET A 572 -4.77 12.18 3.10
CA MET A 572 -4.73 13.37 3.93
C MET A 572 -3.36 13.58 4.55
N LEU A 573 -2.77 14.75 4.38
CA LEU A 573 -1.67 15.19 5.23
C LEU A 573 -2.23 15.64 6.57
N ILE A 574 -1.80 15.02 7.67
CA ILE A 574 -2.36 15.25 9.00
C ILE A 574 -1.31 15.58 10.05
N ARG A 575 -1.73 16.34 11.06
CA ARG A 575 -1.01 16.48 12.33
C ARG A 575 -1.86 15.94 13.48
N PRO A 576 -1.40 14.92 14.22
CA PRO A 576 -2.13 14.37 15.34
C PRO A 576 -2.25 15.36 16.50
N GLY A 577 -3.42 15.40 17.12
CA GLY A 577 -3.69 16.08 18.38
C GLY A 577 -3.88 15.09 19.52
N ALA A 578 -4.77 15.41 20.46
CA ALA A 578 -5.15 14.49 21.52
C ALA A 578 -5.80 13.23 20.95
N GLY A 579 -5.49 12.08 21.56
CA GLY A 579 -6.10 10.81 21.20
C GLY A 579 -6.38 9.95 22.41
N GLU A 580 -7.22 8.94 22.19
CA GLU A 580 -7.63 7.94 23.17
C GLU A 580 -7.32 6.55 22.63
N TYR A 581 -7.07 5.61 23.51
CA TYR A 581 -6.82 4.21 23.16
C TYR A 581 -7.88 3.32 23.80
N HIS A 582 -8.56 2.53 22.98
CA HIS A 582 -9.55 1.57 23.45
C HIS A 582 -9.62 0.35 22.52
N ASP A 583 -9.48 -0.84 23.10
CA ASP A 583 -9.51 -2.13 22.39
C ASP A 583 -8.57 -2.19 21.17
N GLY A 584 -7.33 -1.72 21.31
CA GLY A 584 -6.32 -1.84 20.24
C GLY A 584 -6.40 -0.79 19.14
N ILE A 585 -7.33 0.16 19.26
CA ILE A 585 -7.50 1.25 18.31
C ILE A 585 -7.19 2.57 19.00
N PHE A 586 -6.29 3.33 18.39
CA PHE A 586 -6.07 4.72 18.73
C PHE A 586 -7.04 5.59 17.94
N THR A 587 -7.78 6.46 18.62
CA THR A 587 -8.66 7.46 18.01
C THR A 587 -8.07 8.83 18.27
N TYR A 588 -7.76 9.59 17.22
CA TYR A 588 -7.16 10.92 17.34
C TYR A 588 -8.07 11.99 16.77
N GLN A 589 -8.11 13.14 17.45
CA GLN A 589 -8.48 14.40 16.80
C GLN A 589 -7.25 14.89 16.04
N VAL A 590 -7.36 15.06 14.72
CA VAL A 590 -6.25 15.44 13.86
C VAL A 590 -6.58 16.71 13.08
N LYS A 591 -5.58 17.56 12.88
CA LYS A 591 -5.67 18.71 11.96
C LYS A 591 -5.39 18.21 10.54
N SER A 592 -6.36 18.40 9.64
CA SER A 592 -6.21 18.15 8.20
C SER A 592 -5.44 19.30 7.55
N LEU A 593 -4.23 19.04 7.08
CA LEU A 593 -3.32 20.04 6.49
C LEU A 593 -3.54 20.15 4.96
N THR A 594 -4.79 20.32 4.55
CA THR A 594 -5.22 20.41 3.15
C THR A 594 -5.80 21.79 2.88
N GLY A 595 -5.58 22.32 1.68
CA GLY A 595 -6.11 23.59 1.20
C GLY A 595 -5.25 24.80 1.56
N SER A 596 -5.64 25.98 1.08
CA SER A 596 -4.79 27.18 1.11
C SER A 596 -4.76 27.89 2.48
N ARG A 597 -5.69 27.54 3.37
CA ARG A 597 -5.96 28.31 4.60
C ARG A 597 -5.17 27.78 5.80
N PRO A 598 -4.61 28.67 6.65
CA PRO A 598 -3.85 28.27 7.84
C PRO A 598 -4.75 27.78 9.00
N ARG A 599 -6.08 27.81 8.85
CA ARG A 599 -7.03 27.26 9.82
C ARG A 599 -7.49 25.88 9.39
N PHE A 600 -6.83 24.86 9.92
CA PHE A 600 -7.06 23.47 9.55
C PHE A 600 -8.35 22.92 10.17
N GLN A 601 -9.10 22.18 9.36
CA GLN A 601 -10.24 21.41 9.83
C GLN A 601 -9.76 20.32 10.79
N VAL A 602 -10.44 20.19 11.93
CA VAL A 602 -10.23 19.06 12.84
C VAL A 602 -11.19 17.94 12.44
N THR A 603 -10.64 16.74 12.24
CA THR A 603 -11.41 15.53 11.98
C THR A 603 -10.95 14.42 12.91
N THR A 604 -11.76 13.37 13.04
CA THR A 604 -11.43 12.20 13.85
C THR A 604 -10.98 11.07 12.92
N ILE A 605 -9.85 10.44 13.26
CA ILE A 605 -9.36 9.25 12.54
C ILE A 605 -9.11 8.10 13.51
N SER A 606 -9.04 6.89 12.95
CA SER A 606 -8.60 5.69 13.68
C SER A 606 -7.25 5.21 13.16
N SER A 607 -6.37 4.80 14.08
CA SER A 607 -5.10 4.17 13.75
C SER A 607 -4.86 2.91 14.59
N LEU A 608 -4.17 1.94 13.98
CA LEU A 608 -3.68 0.72 14.59
C LEU A 608 -2.30 0.90 15.24
N ILE A 609 -1.67 2.06 15.04
CA ILE A 609 -0.39 2.44 15.63
C ILE A 609 -0.52 3.76 16.40
N PRO A 610 0.28 3.97 17.46
CA PRO A 610 0.33 5.26 18.12
C PRO A 610 0.92 6.32 17.19
N LEU A 611 0.40 7.55 17.24
CA LEU A 611 0.87 8.68 16.44
C LEU A 611 1.50 9.73 17.36
N ASP A 612 2.67 10.24 17.00
CA ASP A 612 3.33 11.31 17.72
C ASP A 612 2.75 12.67 17.29
N THR A 613 2.21 13.41 18.25
CA THR A 613 1.64 14.76 18.07
C THR A 613 2.61 15.81 17.52
N ARG A 614 3.92 15.53 17.55
CA ARG A 614 4.99 16.36 17.01
C ARG A 614 5.38 16.01 15.57
N LYS A 615 4.85 14.90 15.04
CA LYS A 615 5.13 14.40 13.70
C LYS A 615 4.00 14.72 12.74
N LEU A 616 4.29 14.49 11.47
CA LEU A 616 3.37 14.65 10.36
C LEU A 616 3.16 13.27 9.74
N TYR A 617 1.93 13.01 9.30
CA TYR A 617 1.60 11.72 8.70
C TYR A 617 0.82 11.94 7.40
N LEU A 618 1.04 11.05 6.44
CA LEU A 618 0.06 10.82 5.38
C LEU A 618 -0.91 9.73 5.83
N TYR A 619 -2.19 10.02 5.73
CA TYR A 619 -3.27 9.12 6.08
C TYR A 619 -4.13 8.85 4.84
N PRO A 620 -3.88 7.73 4.15
CA PRO A 620 -4.84 7.21 3.18
C PRO A 620 -6.14 6.89 3.89
N ARG A 621 -7.29 7.30 3.33
CA ARG A 621 -8.58 7.11 4.00
C ARG A 621 -8.76 5.66 4.44
N ASP A 622 -9.13 5.50 5.71
CA ASP A 622 -9.47 4.22 6.35
C ASP A 622 -8.37 3.14 6.43
N SER A 623 -7.11 3.43 6.06
CA SER A 623 -6.07 2.41 5.96
C SER A 623 -5.53 1.89 7.30
N GLY A 624 -5.89 2.53 8.41
CA GLY A 624 -5.50 2.12 9.77
C GLY A 624 -4.02 2.36 10.12
N GLU A 625 -3.12 2.44 9.15
CA GLU A 625 -1.67 2.60 9.35
C GLU A 625 -1.16 3.83 8.57
N PRO A 626 -1.20 5.02 9.18
CA PRO A 626 -0.67 6.24 8.56
C PRO A 626 0.84 6.14 8.32
N LEU A 627 1.31 6.70 7.20
CA LEU A 627 2.74 6.84 6.90
C LEU A 627 3.31 8.04 7.66
N GLU A 628 4.22 7.81 8.61
CA GLU A 628 5.00 8.87 9.23
C GLU A 628 5.92 9.54 8.22
N LEU A 629 5.87 10.87 8.13
CA LEU A 629 6.79 11.63 7.31
C LEU A 629 8.11 11.86 8.04
N LEU A 630 9.21 11.62 7.32
CA LEU A 630 10.57 11.92 7.80
C LEU A 630 10.72 13.40 8.18
N PRO A 631 11.66 13.73 9.09
CA PRO A 631 11.81 15.06 9.66
C PRO A 631 12.44 16.07 8.69
N PHE A 632 12.05 16.09 7.41
CA PHE A 632 12.46 17.12 6.44
C PHE A 632 11.45 18.26 6.32
N PHE A 633 10.38 18.20 7.12
CA PHE A 633 9.30 19.18 7.15
C PHE A 633 8.98 19.60 8.59
N ARG A 634 8.59 20.86 8.77
CA ARG A 634 8.16 21.39 10.06
C ARG A 634 6.92 22.26 9.90
N LEU A 635 5.91 21.99 10.71
CA LEU A 635 4.78 22.88 10.91
C LEU A 635 4.97 23.60 12.25
N VAL A 636 5.28 24.89 12.18
CA VAL A 636 5.56 25.73 13.36
C VAL A 636 4.41 26.71 13.57
N GLU A 637 3.81 26.72 14.75
CA GLU A 637 2.86 27.76 15.16
C GLU A 637 3.64 28.92 15.76
N HIS A 638 3.65 30.08 15.10
CA HIS A 638 4.45 31.22 15.53
C HIS A 638 3.79 31.99 16.67
N PRO A 639 4.45 32.17 17.84
CA PRO A 639 3.85 32.83 19.00
C PRO A 639 3.39 34.27 18.74
N ALA A 640 4.08 34.98 17.84
CA ALA A 640 3.82 36.39 17.55
C ALA A 640 2.55 36.62 16.73
N THR A 641 2.20 35.70 15.82
CA THR A 641 1.06 35.82 14.90
C THR A 641 -0.06 34.83 15.22
N GLY A 642 0.26 33.74 15.93
CA GLY A 642 -0.63 32.59 16.12
C GLY A 642 -0.86 31.79 14.85
N GLU A 643 -0.17 32.10 13.76
CA GLU A 643 -0.34 31.45 12.46
C GLU A 643 0.61 30.26 12.29
N PRO A 644 0.12 29.11 11.79
CA PRO A 644 0.98 28.01 11.40
C PRO A 644 1.73 28.34 10.10
N ALA A 645 3.04 28.11 10.13
CA ALA A 645 3.92 28.23 8.98
C ALA A 645 4.59 26.89 8.69
N TRP A 646 4.74 26.58 7.40
CA TRP A 646 5.38 25.36 6.93
C TRP A 646 6.81 25.67 6.50
N TYR A 647 7.73 24.82 6.93
CA TYR A 647 9.14 24.92 6.61
C TYR A 647 9.69 23.63 6.06
N PHE A 648 10.59 23.79 5.11
CA PHE A 648 11.35 22.72 4.48
C PHE A 648 12.80 22.76 4.96
N TYR A 649 13.41 21.58 5.03
CA TYR A 649 14.84 21.47 5.25
C TYR A 649 15.61 22.19 4.13
N ASN A 650 16.60 23.00 4.50
CA ASN A 650 17.48 23.64 3.53
C ASN A 650 18.93 23.14 3.64
N ARG A 651 19.56 23.33 4.81
CA ARG A 651 20.97 22.98 5.02
C ARG A 651 21.31 22.75 6.49
N ILE A 652 22.43 22.09 6.71
CA ILE A 652 23.09 21.92 8.01
C ILE A 652 24.27 22.89 8.09
N GLU A 653 24.31 23.69 9.15
CA GLU A 653 25.40 24.61 9.48
C GLU A 653 25.94 24.27 10.87
N GLY A 654 27.06 23.54 10.93
CA GLY A 654 27.50 22.93 12.18
C GLY A 654 26.42 21.99 12.71
N LYS A 655 25.97 22.17 13.96
CA LYS A 655 24.90 21.35 14.58
C LYS A 655 23.48 21.85 14.32
N ARG A 656 23.34 22.99 13.65
CA ARG A 656 22.04 23.64 13.42
C ARG A 656 21.49 23.29 12.05
N VAL A 657 20.19 23.11 11.97
CA VAL A 657 19.45 22.95 10.73
C VAL A 657 18.79 24.27 10.38
N ARG A 658 19.04 24.76 9.17
CA ARG A 658 18.33 25.90 8.58
C ARG A 658 17.06 25.43 7.89
N TRP A 659 15.96 26.07 8.24
CA TRP A 659 14.61 25.83 7.75
C TRP A 659 14.14 27.02 6.94
N VAL A 660 13.48 26.78 5.80
CA VAL A 660 12.98 27.83 4.90
C VAL A 660 11.48 27.65 4.65
N SER A 661 10.74 28.75 4.72
CA SER A 661 9.34 28.83 4.30
C SER A 661 9.21 29.57 2.99
N TYR A 662 8.39 29.03 2.09
CA TYR A 662 8.15 29.60 0.77
C TYR A 662 6.84 30.40 0.67
N HIS A 663 6.03 30.41 1.73
CA HIS A 663 4.75 31.13 1.78
C HIS A 663 4.66 32.13 2.93
N TYR A 664 5.43 31.92 4.01
CA TYR A 664 5.30 32.71 5.23
C TYR A 664 6.36 33.82 5.31
N GLU A 665 5.99 35.02 4.90
CA GLU A 665 6.90 36.17 4.80
C GLU A 665 7.38 36.70 6.15
N ALA A 666 6.57 36.59 7.21
CA ALA A 666 6.90 37.17 8.52
C ALA A 666 8.15 36.55 9.16
N VAL A 667 8.36 35.25 8.95
CA VAL A 667 9.57 34.52 9.34
C VAL A 667 9.91 33.55 8.22
N SER A 668 10.57 34.05 7.18
CA SER A 668 10.89 33.25 5.99
C SER A 668 11.90 32.13 6.26
N GLU A 669 12.69 32.23 7.33
CA GLU A 669 13.65 31.21 7.74
C GLU A 669 13.96 31.26 9.22
N PHE A 670 14.40 30.12 9.76
CA PHE A 670 14.97 30.04 11.10
C PHE A 670 15.97 28.88 11.19
N GLU A 671 16.72 28.84 12.29
CA GLU A 671 17.69 27.79 12.59
C GLU A 671 17.43 27.20 13.97
N GLU A 672 17.52 25.88 14.10
CA GLU A 672 17.41 25.17 15.38
C GLU A 672 18.37 23.98 15.43
N ASP A 673 18.75 23.55 16.63
CA ASP A 673 19.41 22.26 16.81
C ASP A 673 18.38 21.16 16.55
N ASN A 674 18.72 20.22 15.66
CA ASN A 674 17.81 19.14 15.29
C ASN A 674 18.58 17.85 14.96
N GLU A 675 18.92 17.11 16.02
CA GLU A 675 19.62 15.82 15.94
C GLU A 675 18.86 14.77 15.13
N GLU A 676 17.53 14.90 15.06
CA GLU A 676 16.70 13.94 14.35
C GLU A 676 16.89 14.02 12.82
N VAL A 677 16.92 15.24 12.27
CA VAL A 677 17.26 15.46 10.85
C VAL A 677 18.61 14.85 10.54
N TYR A 678 19.59 15.13 11.39
CA TYR A 678 20.97 14.71 11.18
C TYR A 678 21.12 13.18 11.24
N ALA A 679 20.54 12.54 12.27
CA ALA A 679 20.48 11.10 12.38
C ALA A 679 19.77 10.47 11.17
N MET A 680 18.68 11.07 10.69
CA MET A 680 17.96 10.58 9.51
C MET A 680 18.79 10.69 8.23
N MET A 681 19.49 11.81 8.01
CA MET A 681 20.36 11.97 6.84
C MET A 681 21.48 10.94 6.79
N ARG A 682 22.12 10.66 7.92
CA ARG A 682 23.10 9.57 8.01
C ARG A 682 22.48 8.21 7.78
N HIS A 683 21.30 7.98 8.36
CA HIS A 683 20.59 6.73 8.22
C HIS A 683 20.27 6.40 6.75
N LEU A 684 19.90 7.44 5.99
CA LEU A 684 19.67 7.36 4.55
C LEU A 684 20.96 7.44 3.71
N ARG A 685 22.15 7.49 4.35
CA ARG A 685 23.48 7.63 3.72
C ARG A 685 23.62 8.86 2.83
N LEU A 686 22.88 9.92 3.12
CA LEU A 686 22.93 11.18 2.37
C LEU A 686 24.15 12.05 2.73
N ILE A 687 24.73 11.81 3.92
CA ILE A 687 25.90 12.49 4.47
C ILE A 687 26.87 11.49 5.10
N THR A 688 28.16 11.80 5.15
CA THR A 688 29.23 10.87 5.62
C THR A 688 29.84 11.22 6.97
N GLY A 689 29.86 12.50 7.34
CA GLY A 689 30.67 12.99 8.47
C GLY A 689 30.02 12.83 9.85
N ASP A 690 30.85 12.91 10.90
CA ASP A 690 30.42 13.28 12.25
C ASP A 690 30.30 14.81 12.39
N LEU A 691 29.36 15.32 13.21
CA LEU A 691 29.25 16.76 13.50
C LEU A 691 30.52 17.17 14.24
N GLU A 692 31.44 17.88 13.58
CA GLU A 692 32.51 18.61 14.28
C GLU A 692 31.92 19.80 15.06
#